data_AF-A0A6G9SQL4-F1
#
_entry.id   AF-A0A6G9SQL4-F1
#
_cell.length_a   1.000
_cell.length_b   1.000
_cell.length_c   1.000
_cell.angle_alpha   90.00
_cell.angle_beta   90.00
_cell.angle_gamma   90.00
#
_symmetry.space_group_name_H-M   'P 1'
#
loop_
_entity.id
_entity.type
_entity.pdbx_description
1 polymer ?
#
loop_
_entity_poly.entity_id
_entity_poly.type
_entity_poly.pdbx_seq_one_letter_code
_entity_poly.pdbx_strand_id
1 'polypeptide(L)'
;MATINVTSTADNGAGSLRAALASAQTGDTIKFASTLANKTITLTSGQINITKNLTIDGAGAANLKISGNNASRIFEVGRHVNATLRNLSITNGYSTERGGAVKVVDYGSITVDNCKFNYNRGGEGGAINIGYSAKGIVTKSTFDSNDGTLTKSGFSGGAIATRGSGDLTVKDCKFTNNKGVNGGAIYNLLGGLTIDKSEFRNNSSAGGIGGGAICTDGGDPVGPGTPVGGMIAIRNSRFEGNKTKGEGGALFLYSYGADKMLLENCTVIGNTASVDSKGIARGGGLRANNNLTVRNVTFANNISEQQGGAVWLDGGGKKDFINTTFSANKATKDAGAALFVNTDKTAPVNITNSTIVNNFAGRACGAVWIGDPSAAVTLTNSIVANNNAGDASQKQVGYQLKDGGGNIEFPAPQQGRRVVSGSRVVNPLIGPLQNIGGMLVHPLLVGSPAINSGKVGAGIPTIDERGMARDSRVDVGAFEISSQLNATAMNTTMSGPNLMRGTKGGDYLQGVATRNILQGGDGNDTLKGGDSNDILQAGEGDDVLIGGKGKDILHGSGGKDRFVYQNIAEQGDWIQYFETGRDVIDLNKMIEGSNFKSSNPFSSYVKKEQVGSNTVVSVNAGGDTTPNQFQKLLTLSNVSSSNLTAKNFIF
;
A
#
# COMPACT_ATOMS: atom_id res chain seq x y z
N MET A 1 2.29 27.83 -30.85
CA MET A 1 1.40 27.41 -29.75
C MET A 1 1.04 28.65 -28.96
N ALA A 2 -0.21 29.08 -29.06
CA ALA A 2 -0.73 30.22 -28.33
C ALA A 2 -1.30 29.78 -26.98
N THR A 3 -1.38 30.74 -26.05
CA THR A 3 -2.19 30.61 -24.84
C THR A 3 -3.48 31.38 -25.03
N ILE A 4 -4.62 30.73 -24.80
CA ILE A 4 -5.95 31.34 -24.91
C ILE A 4 -6.59 31.35 -23.53
N ASN A 5 -7.08 32.52 -23.09
CA ASN A 5 -7.61 32.69 -21.74
C ASN A 5 -9.14 32.64 -21.73
N VAL A 6 -9.68 31.79 -20.88
CA VAL A 6 -11.09 31.80 -20.45
C VAL A 6 -11.22 32.82 -19.33
N THR A 7 -12.17 33.74 -19.47
CA THR A 7 -12.38 34.87 -18.56
C THR A 7 -13.78 34.90 -17.94
N SER A 8 -14.67 34.02 -18.37
CA SER A 8 -16.06 33.95 -17.93
C SER A 8 -16.44 32.55 -17.46
N THR A 9 -17.38 32.47 -16.52
CA THR A 9 -18.04 31.21 -16.12
C THR A 9 -19.24 30.84 -16.98
N ALA A 10 -19.61 31.69 -17.94
CA ALA A 10 -20.70 31.41 -18.86
C ALA A 10 -20.38 30.14 -19.68
N ASP A 11 -21.40 29.31 -19.88
CA ASP A 11 -21.30 28.09 -20.71
C ASP A 11 -20.93 28.42 -22.16
N ASN A 12 -21.46 29.53 -22.70
CA ASN A 12 -21.22 29.96 -24.06
C ASN A 12 -21.06 31.49 -24.16
N GLY A 13 -20.68 31.98 -25.34
CA GLY A 13 -20.45 33.40 -25.60
C GLY A 13 -19.01 33.84 -25.35
N ALA A 14 -18.75 35.14 -25.50
CA ALA A 14 -17.42 35.71 -25.38
C ALA A 14 -16.76 35.40 -24.01
N GLY A 15 -15.48 35.03 -24.03
CA GLY A 15 -14.70 34.70 -22.84
C GLY A 15 -15.00 33.33 -22.20
N SER A 16 -15.96 32.56 -22.73
CA SER A 16 -16.27 31.19 -22.27
C SER A 16 -15.23 30.16 -22.73
N LEU A 17 -15.24 28.99 -22.10
CA LEU A 17 -14.42 27.84 -22.52
C LEU A 17 -14.76 27.40 -23.96
N ARG A 18 -16.03 27.47 -24.37
CA ARG A 18 -16.44 27.14 -25.74
C ARG A 18 -15.85 28.11 -26.76
N ALA A 19 -15.88 29.41 -26.48
CA ALA A 19 -15.27 30.42 -27.35
C ALA A 19 -13.75 30.25 -27.45
N ALA A 20 -13.08 29.90 -26.34
CA ALA A 20 -11.66 29.58 -26.34
C ALA A 20 -11.33 28.35 -27.22
N LEU A 21 -12.12 27.28 -27.12
CA LEU A 21 -11.95 26.08 -27.95
C LEU A 21 -12.23 26.32 -29.44
N ALA A 22 -13.21 27.17 -29.75
CA ALA A 22 -13.53 27.55 -31.12
C ALA A 22 -12.34 28.27 -31.79
N SER A 23 -11.71 29.19 -31.08
CA SER A 23 -10.56 29.98 -31.57
C SER A 23 -9.21 29.23 -31.53
N ALA A 24 -9.08 28.22 -30.65
CA ALA A 24 -7.85 27.44 -30.50
C ALA A 24 -7.42 26.72 -31.79
N GLN A 25 -6.12 26.56 -31.97
CA GLN A 25 -5.49 25.73 -32.98
C GLN A 25 -4.85 24.50 -32.33
N THR A 26 -4.50 23.51 -33.16
CA THR A 26 -3.73 22.34 -32.71
C THR A 26 -2.39 22.79 -32.11
N GLY A 27 -2.08 22.29 -30.91
CA GLY A 27 -0.91 22.63 -30.10
C GLY A 27 -1.17 23.72 -29.05
N ASP A 28 -2.29 24.43 -29.09
CA ASP A 28 -2.55 25.52 -28.16
C ASP A 28 -2.83 25.04 -26.74
N THR A 29 -2.68 25.96 -25.78
CA THR A 29 -3.06 25.75 -24.38
C THR A 29 -4.15 26.74 -23.99
N ILE A 30 -5.27 26.21 -23.49
CA ILE A 30 -6.36 26.98 -22.92
C ILE A 30 -6.13 27.09 -21.42
N LYS A 31 -6.08 28.33 -20.90
CA LYS A 31 -5.93 28.64 -19.47
C LYS A 31 -7.14 29.40 -18.95
N PHE A 32 -7.28 29.46 -17.64
CA PHE A 32 -8.36 30.18 -16.97
C PHE A 32 -7.79 31.36 -16.20
N ALA A 33 -8.45 32.51 -16.31
CA ALA A 33 -8.11 33.70 -15.55
C ALA A 33 -8.26 33.45 -14.05
N SER A 34 -7.40 34.05 -13.23
CA SER A 34 -7.43 33.91 -11.76
C SER A 34 -8.73 34.37 -11.12
N THR A 35 -9.46 35.28 -11.78
CA THR A 35 -10.81 35.71 -11.40
C THR A 35 -11.85 34.60 -11.43
N LEU A 36 -11.53 33.43 -12.00
CA LEU A 36 -12.37 32.24 -12.03
C LEU A 36 -12.07 31.26 -10.88
N ALA A 37 -11.09 31.55 -10.02
CA ALA A 37 -10.79 30.69 -8.88
C ALA A 37 -12.03 30.48 -7.98
N ASN A 38 -12.20 29.25 -7.51
CA ASN A 38 -13.34 28.77 -6.70
C ASN A 38 -14.73 28.89 -7.37
N LYS A 39 -14.81 29.27 -8.65
CA LYS A 39 -16.08 29.34 -9.38
C LYS A 39 -16.42 28.01 -10.05
N THR A 40 -17.63 27.93 -10.60
CA THR A 40 -18.10 26.80 -11.38
C THR A 40 -18.55 27.27 -12.77
N ILE A 41 -18.04 26.61 -13.82
CA ILE A 41 -18.60 26.66 -15.16
C ILE A 41 -19.65 25.56 -15.23
N THR A 42 -20.93 25.94 -15.30
CA THR A 42 -22.05 24.99 -15.35
C THR A 42 -22.51 24.84 -16.79
N LEU A 43 -22.45 23.62 -17.33
CA LEU A 43 -22.90 23.34 -18.69
C LEU A 43 -24.43 23.25 -18.75
N THR A 44 -25.00 23.97 -19.70
CA THR A 44 -26.45 24.02 -20.00
C THR A 44 -26.75 23.73 -21.46
N SER A 45 -25.74 23.78 -22.33
CA SER A 45 -25.80 23.63 -23.78
C SER A 45 -25.21 22.29 -24.25
N GLY A 46 -25.30 21.26 -23.40
CA GLY A 46 -24.74 19.93 -23.66
C GLY A 46 -23.22 19.85 -23.50
N GLN A 47 -22.61 18.79 -24.04
CA GLN A 47 -21.18 18.52 -23.91
C GLN A 47 -20.30 19.53 -24.66
N ILE A 48 -19.02 19.58 -24.30
CA ILE A 48 -17.97 20.32 -24.99
C ILE A 48 -17.15 19.34 -25.85
N ASN A 49 -17.09 19.59 -27.16
CA ASN A 49 -16.31 18.77 -28.10
C ASN A 49 -14.88 19.31 -28.23
N ILE A 50 -13.90 18.45 -27.94
CA ILE A 50 -12.47 18.73 -28.15
C ILE A 50 -12.07 18.07 -29.48
N THR A 51 -11.91 18.90 -30.51
CA THR A 51 -11.67 18.45 -31.90
C THR A 51 -10.24 18.65 -32.38
N LYS A 52 -9.36 19.18 -31.52
CA LYS A 52 -7.97 19.56 -31.85
C LYS A 52 -7.04 19.01 -30.79
N ASN A 53 -5.79 18.74 -31.15
CA ASN A 53 -4.79 18.30 -30.18
C ASN A 53 -4.40 19.51 -29.33
N LEU A 54 -4.81 19.58 -28.07
CA LEU A 54 -4.58 20.77 -27.24
C LEU A 54 -4.55 20.43 -25.75
N THR A 55 -4.16 21.41 -24.95
CA THR A 55 -4.18 21.33 -23.49
C THR A 55 -5.24 22.27 -22.92
N ILE A 56 -6.01 21.79 -21.94
CA ILE A 56 -6.86 22.61 -21.07
C ILE A 56 -6.26 22.56 -19.66
N ASP A 57 -5.81 23.72 -19.17
CA ASP A 57 -5.02 23.84 -17.93
C ASP A 57 -5.69 24.81 -16.94
N GLY A 58 -6.20 24.23 -15.85
CA GLY A 58 -6.85 24.95 -14.75
C GLY A 58 -5.91 25.64 -13.76
N ALA A 59 -4.58 25.56 -13.92
CA ALA A 59 -3.61 26.08 -12.93
C ALA A 59 -3.82 27.56 -12.57
N GLY A 60 -4.26 28.37 -13.54
CA GLY A 60 -4.51 29.80 -13.33
C GLY A 60 -5.72 30.11 -12.44
N ALA A 61 -6.63 29.16 -12.23
CA ALA A 61 -7.87 29.34 -11.49
C ALA A 61 -8.05 28.21 -10.46
N ALA A 62 -7.42 28.35 -9.30
CA ALA A 62 -7.46 27.34 -8.23
C ALA A 62 -8.91 26.93 -7.89
N ASN A 63 -9.14 25.62 -7.76
CA ASN A 63 -10.44 25.02 -7.43
C ASN A 63 -11.59 25.34 -8.41
N LEU A 64 -11.29 25.80 -9.63
CA LEU A 64 -12.31 25.93 -10.67
C LEU A 64 -12.96 24.58 -10.97
N LYS A 65 -14.30 24.57 -10.99
CA LYS A 65 -15.10 23.41 -11.37
C LYS A 65 -15.68 23.58 -12.77
N ILE A 66 -15.68 22.50 -13.54
CA ILE A 66 -16.47 22.37 -14.76
C ILE A 66 -17.52 21.29 -14.49
N SER A 67 -18.79 21.68 -14.53
CA SER A 67 -19.91 20.86 -14.08
C SER A 67 -20.83 20.49 -15.24
N GLY A 68 -21.10 19.19 -15.42
CA GLY A 68 -22.11 18.70 -16.38
C GLY A 68 -23.56 18.93 -15.93
N ASN A 69 -23.74 19.52 -14.74
CA ASN A 69 -25.02 19.87 -14.13
C ASN A 69 -25.99 18.69 -13.94
N ASN A 70 -25.47 17.47 -13.80
CA ASN A 70 -26.24 16.22 -13.78
C ASN A 70 -27.14 16.02 -15.01
N ALA A 71 -26.89 16.77 -16.09
CA ALA A 71 -27.74 16.81 -17.27
C ALA A 71 -26.97 16.45 -18.54
N SER A 72 -25.65 16.62 -18.55
CA SER A 72 -24.82 16.40 -19.73
C SER A 72 -23.46 15.82 -19.39
N ARG A 73 -22.91 15.09 -20.36
CA ARG A 73 -21.48 14.78 -20.41
C ARG A 73 -20.70 16.07 -20.53
N ILE A 74 -19.50 16.14 -19.95
CA ILE A 74 -18.71 17.38 -19.93
C ILE A 74 -17.87 17.51 -21.19
N PHE A 75 -17.04 16.50 -21.49
CA PHE A 75 -16.14 16.52 -22.63
C PHE A 75 -16.35 15.30 -23.53
N GLU A 76 -16.24 15.53 -24.84
CA GLU A 76 -15.97 14.48 -25.82
C GLU A 76 -14.68 14.79 -26.57
N VAL A 77 -13.72 13.87 -26.51
CA VAL A 77 -12.47 13.95 -27.26
C VAL A 77 -12.67 13.22 -28.58
N GLY A 78 -12.48 13.94 -29.68
CA GLY A 78 -12.72 13.44 -31.03
C GLY A 78 -11.80 12.28 -31.44
N ARG A 79 -12.19 11.62 -32.53
CA ARG A 79 -11.38 10.57 -33.16
C ARG A 79 -10.02 11.14 -33.61
N HIS A 80 -8.92 10.44 -33.35
CA HIS A 80 -7.55 10.90 -33.67
C HIS A 80 -7.15 12.23 -33.02
N VAL A 81 -7.82 12.61 -31.92
CA VAL A 81 -7.49 13.79 -31.12
C VAL A 81 -6.73 13.40 -29.87
N ASN A 82 -5.66 14.14 -29.58
CA ASN A 82 -4.86 14.04 -28.36
C ASN A 82 -5.17 15.22 -27.44
N ALA A 83 -6.02 15.01 -26.43
CA ALA A 83 -6.37 16.04 -25.47
C ALA A 83 -5.58 15.88 -24.16
N THR A 84 -5.15 16.99 -23.57
CA THR A 84 -4.64 17.00 -22.18
C THR A 84 -5.55 17.84 -21.30
N LEU A 85 -6.01 17.26 -20.20
CA LEU A 85 -6.72 17.94 -19.12
C LEU A 85 -5.80 18.00 -17.91
N ARG A 86 -5.56 19.19 -17.35
CA ARG A 86 -4.76 19.29 -16.13
C ARG A 86 -5.24 20.37 -15.16
N ASN A 87 -5.06 20.12 -13.86
CA ASN A 87 -5.40 21.07 -12.80
C ASN A 87 -6.90 21.46 -12.73
N LEU A 88 -7.80 20.54 -13.11
CA LEU A 88 -9.25 20.79 -13.20
C LEU A 88 -10.04 19.99 -12.15
N SER A 89 -11.15 20.56 -11.69
CA SER A 89 -12.21 19.79 -11.03
C SER A 89 -13.36 19.58 -12.00
N ILE A 90 -13.67 18.32 -12.32
CA ILE A 90 -14.64 17.88 -13.32
C ILE A 90 -15.72 17.09 -12.59
N THR A 91 -16.95 17.64 -12.54
CA THR A 91 -17.97 17.17 -11.59
C THR A 91 -19.34 17.05 -12.21
N ASN A 92 -20.19 16.18 -11.65
CA ASN A 92 -21.63 16.11 -11.98
C ASN A 92 -21.88 15.89 -13.49
N GLY A 93 -20.98 15.21 -14.18
CA GLY A 93 -21.18 14.76 -15.55
C GLY A 93 -22.24 13.67 -15.59
N TYR A 94 -23.11 13.70 -16.60
CA TYR A 94 -24.18 12.71 -16.75
C TYR A 94 -24.30 12.24 -18.20
N SER A 95 -24.24 10.93 -18.42
CA SER A 95 -24.57 10.33 -19.71
C SER A 95 -25.08 8.92 -19.56
N THR A 96 -26.19 8.60 -20.24
CA THR A 96 -26.65 7.21 -20.42
C THR A 96 -25.79 6.42 -21.42
N GLU A 97 -24.84 7.07 -22.09
CA GLU A 97 -23.90 6.42 -23.01
C GLU A 97 -22.53 6.20 -22.32
N ARG A 98 -21.45 6.28 -23.11
CA ARG A 98 -20.06 6.19 -22.66
C ARG A 98 -19.62 7.48 -21.95
N GLY A 99 -19.02 7.33 -20.77
CA GLY A 99 -18.34 8.39 -20.03
C GLY A 99 -19.29 9.44 -19.45
N GLY A 100 -19.47 9.46 -18.13
CA GLY A 100 -20.29 10.49 -17.48
C GLY A 100 -19.66 11.89 -17.59
N ALA A 101 -18.35 12.00 -17.37
CA ALA A 101 -17.61 13.25 -17.56
C ALA A 101 -16.96 13.36 -18.93
N VAL A 102 -16.22 12.32 -19.33
CA VAL A 102 -15.38 12.35 -20.52
C VAL A 102 -15.59 11.10 -21.35
N LYS A 103 -15.85 11.29 -22.64
CA LYS A 103 -15.82 10.24 -23.65
C LYS A 103 -14.64 10.48 -24.57
N VAL A 104 -13.71 9.54 -24.65
CA VAL A 104 -12.70 9.51 -25.71
C VAL A 104 -13.22 8.62 -26.82
N VAL A 105 -13.43 9.20 -27.99
CA VAL A 105 -13.85 8.44 -29.18
C VAL A 105 -12.71 7.50 -29.60
N ASP A 106 -13.07 6.42 -30.28
CA ASP A 106 -12.12 5.41 -30.79
C ASP A 106 -10.92 6.07 -31.49
N TYR A 107 -9.73 5.50 -31.34
CA TYR A 107 -8.46 6.03 -31.87
C TYR A 107 -8.05 7.44 -31.37
N GLY A 108 -8.77 8.02 -30.39
CA GLY A 108 -8.36 9.24 -29.69
C GLY A 108 -7.35 8.96 -28.58
N SER A 109 -6.93 9.99 -27.86
CA SER A 109 -6.12 9.83 -26.64
C SER A 109 -6.40 10.94 -25.65
N ILE A 110 -6.29 10.61 -24.37
CA ILE A 110 -6.41 11.57 -23.28
C ILE A 110 -5.26 11.43 -22.29
N THR A 111 -4.69 12.58 -21.91
CA THR A 111 -3.84 12.72 -20.74
C THR A 111 -4.58 13.51 -19.68
N VAL A 112 -4.65 12.99 -18.46
CA VAL A 112 -5.28 13.61 -17.30
C VAL A 112 -4.22 13.76 -16.22
N ASP A 113 -3.89 14.99 -15.83
CA ASP A 113 -2.87 15.25 -14.81
C ASP A 113 -3.39 16.18 -13.72
N ASN A 114 -3.23 15.80 -12.45
CA ASN A 114 -3.67 16.62 -11.31
C ASN A 114 -5.14 17.09 -11.42
N CYS A 115 -6.04 16.19 -11.79
CA CYS A 115 -7.47 16.49 -11.92
C CYS A 115 -8.31 15.78 -10.85
N LYS A 116 -9.49 16.34 -10.56
CA LYS A 116 -10.47 15.75 -9.65
C LYS A 116 -11.74 15.40 -10.42
N PHE A 117 -12.13 14.13 -10.45
CA PHE A 117 -13.37 13.64 -11.05
C PHE A 117 -14.34 13.22 -9.96
N ASN A 118 -15.40 14.00 -9.74
CA ASN A 118 -16.32 13.79 -8.64
C ASN A 118 -17.77 13.66 -9.11
N TYR A 119 -18.51 12.72 -8.53
CA TYR A 119 -19.98 12.63 -8.73
C TYR A 119 -20.41 12.52 -10.20
N ASN A 120 -19.57 11.94 -11.06
CA ASN A 120 -19.92 11.74 -12.46
C ASN A 120 -20.66 10.41 -12.61
N ARG A 121 -21.66 10.38 -13.49
CA ARG A 121 -22.53 9.23 -13.70
C ARG A 121 -22.61 8.88 -15.18
N GLY A 122 -22.21 7.66 -15.51
CA GLY A 122 -22.06 7.18 -16.89
C GLY A 122 -22.69 5.80 -17.10
N GLY A 123 -23.09 5.51 -18.34
CA GLY A 123 -23.52 4.16 -18.76
C GLY A 123 -22.35 3.18 -18.87
N GLU A 124 -21.22 3.63 -19.43
CA GLU A 124 -19.96 2.90 -19.44
C GLU A 124 -18.81 3.81 -18.98
N GLY A 125 -18.31 3.59 -17.76
CA GLY A 125 -17.34 4.48 -17.13
C GLY A 125 -18.04 5.68 -16.48
N GLY A 126 -18.11 5.69 -15.14
CA GLY A 126 -18.81 6.77 -14.43
C GLY A 126 -18.20 8.14 -14.69
N ALA A 127 -16.87 8.25 -14.74
CA ALA A 127 -16.17 9.47 -15.11
C ALA A 127 -15.68 9.41 -16.56
N ILE A 128 -14.76 8.51 -16.88
CA ILE A 128 -14.05 8.48 -18.17
C ILE A 128 -14.35 7.18 -18.90
N ASN A 129 -14.67 7.28 -20.19
CA ASN A 129 -14.64 6.16 -21.10
C ASN A 129 -13.56 6.35 -22.16
N ILE A 130 -12.73 5.34 -22.36
CA ILE A 130 -11.67 5.32 -23.38
C ILE A 130 -12.11 4.36 -24.50
N GLY A 131 -12.29 4.89 -25.70
CA GLY A 131 -12.75 4.15 -26.87
C GLY A 131 -11.79 3.07 -27.39
N TYR A 132 -12.21 2.37 -28.43
CA TYR A 132 -11.42 1.33 -29.06
C TYR A 132 -10.11 1.89 -29.62
N SER A 133 -8.98 1.21 -29.37
CA SER A 133 -7.63 1.67 -29.76
C SER A 133 -7.27 3.08 -29.27
N ALA A 134 -8.02 3.63 -28.30
CA ALA A 134 -7.71 4.90 -27.69
C ALA A 134 -6.78 4.73 -26.48
N LYS A 135 -6.03 5.76 -26.12
CA LYS A 135 -5.06 5.70 -25.01
C LYS A 135 -5.45 6.61 -23.86
N GLY A 136 -5.29 6.11 -22.64
CA GLY A 136 -5.49 6.88 -21.41
C GLY A 136 -4.23 6.93 -20.57
N ILE A 137 -3.78 8.14 -20.24
CA ILE A 137 -2.74 8.38 -19.24
C ILE A 137 -3.36 9.23 -18.14
N VAL A 138 -3.34 8.73 -16.90
CA VAL A 138 -3.93 9.41 -15.75
C VAL A 138 -2.89 9.49 -14.63
N THR A 139 -2.53 10.71 -14.24
CA THR A 139 -1.50 10.97 -13.24
C THR A 139 -1.98 11.92 -12.17
N LYS A 140 -1.56 11.70 -10.91
CA LYS A 140 -1.78 12.63 -9.78
C LYS A 140 -3.24 13.04 -9.57
N SER A 141 -4.18 12.19 -9.98
CA SER A 141 -5.59 12.55 -10.09
C SER A 141 -6.45 11.78 -9.10
N THR A 142 -7.59 12.34 -8.74
CA THR A 142 -8.55 11.73 -7.81
C THR A 142 -9.88 11.45 -8.49
N PHE A 143 -10.44 10.27 -8.25
CA PHE A 143 -11.75 9.85 -8.70
C PHE A 143 -12.57 9.49 -7.47
N ASP A 144 -13.50 10.35 -7.09
CA ASP A 144 -14.35 10.11 -5.92
C ASP A 144 -15.83 10.05 -6.28
N SER A 145 -16.54 9.09 -5.70
CA SER A 145 -18.00 9.02 -5.77
C SER A 145 -18.55 9.01 -7.21
N ASN A 146 -17.83 8.44 -8.18
CA ASN A 146 -18.32 8.27 -9.55
C ASN A 146 -19.12 6.97 -9.67
N ASP A 147 -20.14 6.98 -10.53
CA ASP A 147 -21.09 5.89 -10.69
C ASP A 147 -21.20 5.45 -12.16
N GLY A 148 -20.65 4.28 -12.47
CA GLY A 148 -20.74 3.64 -13.78
C GLY A 148 -21.91 2.66 -13.93
N THR A 149 -22.87 2.64 -13.00
CA THR A 149 -23.94 1.62 -12.98
C THR A 149 -25.20 2.00 -13.73
N LEU A 150 -25.24 3.18 -14.36
CA LEU A 150 -26.47 3.79 -14.90
C LEU A 150 -27.22 2.88 -15.89
N THR A 151 -26.51 2.19 -16.78
CA THR A 151 -27.10 1.28 -17.77
C THR A 151 -26.87 -0.20 -17.47
N LYS A 152 -26.20 -0.53 -16.35
CA LYS A 152 -25.84 -1.89 -15.95
C LYS A 152 -25.01 -2.66 -17.00
N SER A 153 -24.27 -1.94 -17.86
CA SER A 153 -23.36 -2.57 -18.83
C SER A 153 -22.22 -3.30 -18.11
N GLY A 154 -21.96 -4.56 -18.50
CA GLY A 154 -20.82 -5.34 -17.98
C GLY A 154 -19.47 -4.72 -18.32
N PHE A 155 -19.40 -3.83 -19.32
CA PHE A 155 -18.17 -3.15 -19.75
C PHE A 155 -17.88 -1.87 -18.94
N SER A 156 -18.43 -1.75 -17.75
CA SER A 156 -18.42 -0.50 -16.99
C SER A 156 -17.59 -0.56 -15.72
N GLY A 157 -16.70 0.44 -15.60
CA GLY A 157 -15.99 0.83 -14.39
C GLY A 157 -16.69 1.98 -13.67
N GLY A 158 -16.58 2.06 -12.35
CA GLY A 158 -17.18 3.17 -11.59
C GLY A 158 -16.53 4.52 -11.88
N ALA A 159 -15.22 4.55 -12.11
CA ALA A 159 -14.49 5.74 -12.52
C ALA A 159 -14.12 5.67 -14.00
N ILE A 160 -13.34 4.65 -14.40
CA ILE A 160 -12.76 4.55 -15.74
C ILE A 160 -13.17 3.23 -16.39
N ALA A 161 -13.62 3.29 -17.64
CA ALA A 161 -13.82 2.11 -18.49
C ALA A 161 -13.01 2.26 -19.77
N THR A 162 -12.35 1.18 -20.21
CA THR A 162 -11.74 1.10 -21.54
C THR A 162 -12.52 0.18 -22.46
N ARG A 163 -12.37 0.40 -23.76
CA ARG A 163 -12.73 -0.54 -24.82
C ARG A 163 -11.47 -1.08 -25.46
N GLY A 164 -11.62 -2.23 -26.13
CA GLY A 164 -10.51 -3.05 -26.62
C GLY A 164 -9.42 -2.30 -27.39
N SER A 165 -8.23 -2.90 -27.38
CA SER A 165 -7.03 -2.49 -28.11
C SER A 165 -6.40 -1.15 -27.67
N GLY A 166 -6.81 -0.60 -26.54
CA GLY A 166 -6.27 0.62 -25.94
C GLY A 166 -5.47 0.38 -24.65
N ASP A 167 -4.41 1.16 -24.43
CA ASP A 167 -3.62 1.10 -23.19
C ASP A 167 -4.14 2.10 -22.15
N LEU A 168 -4.18 1.68 -20.89
CA LEU A 168 -4.44 2.53 -19.74
C LEU A 168 -3.25 2.54 -18.78
N THR A 169 -2.71 3.73 -18.54
CA THR A 169 -1.70 3.98 -17.51
C THR A 169 -2.25 4.89 -16.43
N VAL A 170 -2.15 4.46 -15.18
CA VAL A 170 -2.59 5.18 -13.98
C VAL A 170 -1.43 5.26 -12.99
N LYS A 171 -1.02 6.47 -12.60
CA LYS A 171 0.09 6.67 -11.65
C LYS A 171 -0.23 7.74 -10.61
N ASP A 172 0.16 7.51 -9.36
CA ASP A 172 -0.03 8.48 -8.27
C ASP A 172 -1.49 8.93 -8.10
N CYS A 173 -2.45 8.03 -8.33
CA CYS A 173 -3.88 8.36 -8.34
C CYS A 173 -4.62 7.79 -7.12
N LYS A 174 -5.78 8.38 -6.82
CA LYS A 174 -6.69 7.87 -5.77
C LYS A 174 -8.07 7.62 -6.34
N PHE A 175 -8.59 6.43 -6.11
CA PHE A 175 -9.94 6.01 -6.47
C PHE A 175 -10.70 5.67 -5.19
N THR A 176 -11.66 6.52 -4.84
CA THR A 176 -12.43 6.38 -3.59
C THR A 176 -13.92 6.33 -3.87
N ASN A 177 -14.63 5.43 -3.19
CA ASN A 177 -16.09 5.39 -3.18
C ASN A 177 -16.74 5.29 -4.58
N ASN A 178 -16.03 4.79 -5.59
CA ASN A 178 -16.60 4.62 -6.92
C ASN A 178 -17.44 3.36 -6.97
N LYS A 179 -18.48 3.40 -7.81
CA LYS A 179 -19.41 2.29 -7.97
C LYS A 179 -19.51 1.92 -9.44
N GLY A 180 -19.12 0.70 -9.78
CA GLY A 180 -19.18 0.17 -11.14
C GLY A 180 -20.01 -1.10 -11.24
N VAL A 181 -20.11 -1.62 -12.46
CA VAL A 181 -20.77 -2.91 -12.71
C VAL A 181 -19.75 -4.02 -12.47
N ASN A 182 -18.75 -4.15 -13.34
CA ASN A 182 -17.71 -5.18 -13.20
C ASN A 182 -16.43 -4.61 -12.58
N GLY A 183 -16.04 -3.37 -12.88
CA GLY A 183 -14.91 -2.71 -12.20
C GLY A 183 -15.39 -1.68 -11.19
N GLY A 184 -15.20 -1.88 -9.89
CA GLY A 184 -15.72 -0.89 -8.93
C GLY A 184 -15.12 0.51 -9.12
N ALA A 185 -13.84 0.59 -9.51
CA ALA A 185 -13.20 1.81 -10.00
C ALA A 185 -12.86 1.70 -11.49
N ILE A 186 -12.15 0.64 -11.90
CA ILE A 186 -11.62 0.51 -13.26
C ILE A 186 -12.11 -0.79 -13.90
N TYR A 187 -12.63 -0.69 -15.12
CA TYR A 187 -12.83 -1.82 -16.01
C TYR A 187 -11.91 -1.66 -17.22
N ASN A 188 -11.06 -2.66 -17.49
CA ASN A 188 -10.12 -2.64 -18.61
C ASN A 188 -10.33 -3.84 -19.54
N LEU A 189 -10.61 -3.58 -20.81
CA LEU A 189 -10.92 -4.60 -21.81
C LEU A 189 -9.81 -4.70 -22.86
N LEU A 190 -9.27 -5.90 -23.06
CA LEU A 190 -8.38 -6.29 -24.17
C LEU A 190 -7.29 -5.24 -24.48
N GLY A 191 -6.52 -4.85 -23.47
CA GLY A 191 -5.51 -3.80 -23.61
C GLY A 191 -4.57 -3.73 -22.42
N GLY A 192 -3.40 -3.14 -22.62
CA GLY A 192 -2.39 -3.05 -21.58
C GLY A 192 -2.88 -2.23 -20.39
N LEU A 193 -2.67 -2.73 -19.18
CA LEU A 193 -2.97 -2.02 -17.95
C LEU A 193 -1.69 -1.81 -17.14
N THR A 194 -1.38 -0.55 -16.82
CA THR A 194 -0.33 -0.19 -15.87
C THR A 194 -0.91 0.65 -14.74
N ILE A 195 -0.83 0.13 -13.53
CA ILE A 195 -1.15 0.85 -12.28
C ILE A 195 0.12 0.97 -11.45
N ASP A 196 0.46 2.18 -11.00
CA ASP A 196 1.60 2.41 -10.11
C ASP A 196 1.27 3.46 -9.05
N LYS A 197 1.81 3.28 -7.82
CA LYS A 197 1.71 4.25 -6.72
C LYS A 197 0.29 4.78 -6.46
N SER A 198 -0.72 3.92 -6.59
CA SER A 198 -2.12 4.34 -6.57
C SER A 198 -2.91 3.69 -5.44
N GLU A 199 -3.96 4.38 -4.98
CA GLU A 199 -4.81 3.94 -3.88
C GLU A 199 -6.24 3.68 -4.37
N PHE A 200 -6.80 2.52 -4.02
CA PHE A 200 -8.17 2.12 -4.31
C PHE A 200 -8.87 1.80 -3.00
N ARG A 201 -9.72 2.72 -2.52
CA ARG A 201 -10.43 2.57 -1.24
C ARG A 201 -11.94 2.58 -1.41
N ASN A 202 -12.60 1.61 -0.77
CA ASN A 202 -14.06 1.56 -0.65
C ASN A 202 -14.81 1.62 -2.00
N ASN A 203 -14.19 1.15 -3.08
CA ASN A 203 -14.88 1.03 -4.35
C ASN A 203 -15.75 -0.22 -4.33
N SER A 204 -16.81 -0.23 -5.15
CA SER A 204 -17.73 -1.35 -5.20
C SER A 204 -18.19 -1.72 -6.61
N SER A 205 -18.22 -3.01 -6.90
CA SER A 205 -18.82 -3.59 -8.10
C SER A 205 -20.17 -4.23 -7.78
N ALA A 206 -21.13 -4.10 -8.70
CA ALA A 206 -22.50 -4.58 -8.53
C ALA A 206 -22.89 -5.74 -9.47
N GLY A 207 -22.09 -6.00 -10.50
CA GLY A 207 -22.24 -7.13 -11.42
C GLY A 207 -21.78 -8.44 -10.79
N GLY A 208 -22.25 -9.58 -11.32
CA GLY A 208 -21.92 -10.92 -10.80
C GLY A 208 -20.51 -11.43 -11.13
N ILE A 209 -19.75 -10.68 -11.94
CA ILE A 209 -18.36 -10.94 -12.28
C ILE A 209 -17.67 -9.59 -12.19
N GLY A 210 -16.67 -9.39 -11.31
CA GLY A 210 -15.99 -8.11 -11.32
C GLY A 210 -15.24 -7.70 -10.06
N GLY A 211 -14.02 -7.21 -10.24
CA GLY A 211 -13.18 -6.71 -9.16
C GLY A 211 -13.78 -5.50 -8.46
N GLY A 212 -13.88 -5.54 -7.13
CA GLY A 212 -14.39 -4.43 -6.32
C GLY A 212 -13.62 -3.13 -6.51
N ALA A 213 -12.37 -3.18 -6.98
CA ALA A 213 -11.60 -2.05 -7.46
C ALA A 213 -11.33 -2.14 -8.96
N ILE A 214 -10.66 -3.20 -9.41
CA ILE A 214 -10.20 -3.35 -10.80
C ILE A 214 -10.65 -4.68 -11.37
N CYS A 215 -11.27 -4.61 -12.54
CA CYS A 215 -11.59 -5.77 -13.37
C CYS A 215 -10.88 -5.67 -14.71
N THR A 216 -10.16 -6.73 -15.11
CA THR A 216 -9.58 -6.86 -16.44
C THR A 216 -10.21 -8.00 -17.21
N ASP A 217 -10.25 -7.85 -18.53
CA ASP A 217 -10.70 -8.88 -19.47
C ASP A 217 -9.73 -8.93 -20.65
N GLY A 218 -8.59 -9.59 -20.43
CA GLY A 218 -7.45 -9.64 -21.36
C GLY A 218 -6.47 -8.48 -21.24
N GLY A 219 -5.20 -8.77 -21.53
CA GLY A 219 -4.11 -7.79 -21.55
C GLY A 219 -3.66 -7.39 -22.97
N ASP A 220 -4.06 -8.15 -24.00
CA ASP A 220 -3.68 -7.94 -25.39
C ASP A 220 -4.85 -7.46 -26.27
N PRO A 221 -4.61 -6.56 -27.25
CA PRO A 221 -5.60 -6.09 -28.23
C PRO A 221 -6.31 -7.17 -29.06
N VAL A 222 -5.70 -8.33 -29.29
CA VAL A 222 -6.22 -9.39 -30.18
C VAL A 222 -7.14 -10.35 -29.42
N GLY A 223 -6.94 -10.50 -28.10
CA GLY A 223 -7.74 -11.38 -27.25
C GLY A 223 -7.39 -12.87 -27.40
N PRO A 224 -8.34 -13.81 -27.23
CA PRO A 224 -8.02 -15.24 -27.18
C PRO A 224 -7.46 -15.78 -28.50
N GLY A 225 -6.39 -16.57 -28.43
CA GLY A 225 -5.80 -17.29 -29.57
C GLY A 225 -4.56 -16.66 -30.22
N THR A 226 -4.12 -15.49 -29.73
CA THR A 226 -2.88 -14.83 -30.16
C THR A 226 -1.62 -15.46 -29.52
N PRO A 227 -0.49 -15.56 -30.23
CA PRO A 227 0.81 -15.90 -29.64
C PRO A 227 1.48 -14.71 -28.93
N VAL A 228 1.04 -13.48 -29.20
CA VAL A 228 1.57 -12.25 -28.58
C VAL A 228 0.71 -11.91 -27.37
N GLY A 229 1.33 -11.88 -26.18
CA GLY A 229 0.63 -11.55 -24.93
C GLY A 229 0.87 -10.11 -24.51
N GLY A 230 -0.16 -9.50 -23.93
CA GLY A 230 -0.10 -8.19 -23.30
C GLY A 230 0.26 -8.27 -21.83
N MET A 231 0.25 -7.11 -21.18
CA MET A 231 0.69 -6.96 -19.79
C MET A 231 -0.38 -6.25 -18.95
N ILE A 232 -0.73 -6.89 -17.84
CA ILE A 232 -1.48 -6.28 -16.74
C ILE A 232 -0.50 -6.17 -15.57
N ALA A 233 -0.04 -4.95 -15.28
CA ALA A 233 0.94 -4.71 -14.24
C ALA A 233 0.41 -3.71 -13.19
N ILE A 234 0.39 -4.15 -11.93
CA ILE A 234 -0.05 -3.37 -10.78
C ILE A 234 1.09 -3.34 -9.77
N ARG A 235 1.60 -2.15 -9.46
CA ARG A 235 2.76 -1.97 -8.59
C ARG A 235 2.55 -0.91 -7.51
N ASN A 236 3.24 -1.07 -6.38
CA ASN A 236 3.39 -0.02 -5.36
C ASN A 236 2.04 0.57 -4.90
N SER A 237 0.98 -0.24 -4.88
CA SER A 237 -0.41 0.24 -4.79
C SER A 237 -1.16 -0.40 -3.63
N ARG A 238 -2.20 0.30 -3.17
CA ARG A 238 -3.02 -0.13 -2.02
C ARG A 238 -4.47 -0.35 -2.43
N PHE A 239 -5.01 -1.49 -2.04
CA PHE A 239 -6.41 -1.89 -2.24
C PHE A 239 -7.05 -2.18 -0.89
N GLU A 240 -7.98 -1.32 -0.47
CA GLU A 240 -8.52 -1.36 0.88
C GLU A 240 -10.04 -1.20 0.91
N GLY A 241 -10.73 -2.09 1.63
CA GLY A 241 -12.18 -1.96 1.87
C GLY A 241 -13.05 -2.07 0.62
N ASN A 242 -12.50 -2.53 -0.52
CA ASN A 242 -13.26 -2.68 -1.75
C ASN A 242 -14.18 -3.89 -1.67
N LYS A 243 -15.30 -3.83 -2.41
CA LYS A 243 -16.37 -4.82 -2.31
C LYS A 243 -16.85 -5.28 -3.68
N THR A 244 -17.08 -6.58 -3.83
CA THR A 244 -17.76 -7.15 -5.00
C THR A 244 -18.91 -8.05 -4.59
N LYS A 245 -19.87 -8.22 -5.51
CA LYS A 245 -20.84 -9.32 -5.49
C LYS A 245 -20.40 -10.35 -6.53
N GLY A 246 -19.68 -11.38 -6.11
CA GLY A 246 -19.12 -12.38 -7.00
C GLY A 246 -17.63 -12.57 -6.75
N GLU A 247 -16.80 -12.24 -7.73
CA GLU A 247 -15.39 -12.62 -7.73
C GLU A 247 -14.43 -11.41 -7.67
N GLY A 248 -13.38 -11.51 -6.85
CA GLY A 248 -12.33 -10.49 -6.72
C GLY A 248 -12.76 -9.31 -5.84
N GLY A 249 -12.71 -9.44 -4.52
CA GLY A 249 -13.14 -8.34 -3.63
C GLY A 249 -12.39 -7.03 -3.84
N ALA A 250 -11.13 -7.07 -4.27
CA ALA A 250 -10.46 -5.92 -4.89
C ALA A 250 -10.19 -6.14 -6.38
N LEU A 251 -9.56 -7.25 -6.72
CA LEU A 251 -8.97 -7.46 -8.04
C LEU A 251 -9.59 -8.69 -8.70
N PHE A 252 -10.13 -8.49 -9.89
CA PHE A 252 -10.45 -9.57 -10.83
C PHE A 252 -9.54 -9.41 -12.03
N LEU A 253 -8.49 -10.23 -12.10
CA LEU A 253 -7.48 -10.16 -13.15
C LEU A 253 -7.63 -11.35 -14.08
N TYR A 254 -8.28 -11.13 -15.21
CA TYR A 254 -8.46 -12.15 -16.23
C TYR A 254 -7.59 -11.83 -17.45
N SER A 255 -6.88 -12.84 -17.93
CA SER A 255 -5.98 -12.75 -19.07
C SER A 255 -6.14 -13.94 -20.02
N TYR A 256 -5.68 -13.78 -21.26
CA TYR A 256 -5.78 -14.80 -22.31
C TYR A 256 -4.41 -15.26 -22.81
N GLY A 257 -4.32 -16.51 -23.27
CA GLY A 257 -3.15 -17.02 -24.02
C GLY A 257 -1.81 -16.69 -23.37
N ALA A 258 -0.98 -15.92 -24.07
CA ALA A 258 0.36 -15.52 -23.67
C ALA A 258 0.43 -14.31 -22.73
N ASP A 259 -0.71 -13.70 -22.36
CA ASP A 259 -0.76 -12.54 -21.46
C ASP A 259 -0.06 -12.81 -20.13
N LYS A 260 0.51 -11.75 -19.55
CA LYS A 260 1.20 -11.77 -18.26
C LYS A 260 0.54 -10.82 -17.27
N MET A 261 0.41 -11.28 -16.04
CA MET A 261 -0.08 -10.49 -14.92
C MET A 261 0.99 -10.36 -13.84
N LEU A 262 1.19 -9.14 -13.35
CA LEU A 262 2.10 -8.84 -12.26
C LEU A 262 1.40 -8.00 -11.20
N LEU A 263 1.44 -8.48 -9.96
CA LEU A 263 1.07 -7.74 -8.77
C LEU A 263 2.30 -7.65 -7.86
N GLU A 264 2.82 -6.44 -7.65
CA GLU A 264 4.12 -6.25 -7.01
C GLU A 264 4.13 -5.10 -6.00
N ASN A 265 4.76 -5.29 -4.83
CA ASN A 265 4.88 -4.25 -3.80
C ASN A 265 3.52 -3.64 -3.42
N CYS A 266 2.51 -4.50 -3.23
CA CYS A 266 1.12 -4.05 -3.02
C CYS A 266 0.59 -4.45 -1.64
N THR A 267 -0.38 -3.69 -1.15
CA THR A 267 -1.17 -4.06 0.02
C THR A 267 -2.63 -4.27 -0.38
N VAL A 268 -3.17 -5.47 -0.13
CA VAL A 268 -4.56 -5.84 -0.40
C VAL A 268 -5.21 -6.22 0.92
N ILE A 269 -5.96 -5.30 1.52
CA ILE A 269 -6.46 -5.42 2.89
C ILE A 269 -7.95 -5.15 3.07
N GLY A 270 -8.65 -5.99 3.82
CA GLY A 270 -10.03 -5.72 4.22
C GLY A 270 -11.03 -5.71 3.06
N ASN A 271 -10.71 -6.33 1.93
CA ASN A 271 -11.61 -6.38 0.78
C ASN A 271 -12.57 -7.56 0.90
N THR A 272 -13.76 -7.44 0.29
CA THR A 272 -14.84 -8.42 0.47
C THR A 272 -15.44 -8.88 -0.86
N ALA A 273 -15.55 -10.21 -1.02
CA ALA A 273 -16.35 -10.86 -2.05
C ALA A 273 -17.58 -11.52 -1.42
N SER A 274 -18.76 -10.96 -1.70
CA SER A 274 -20.05 -11.49 -1.27
C SER A 274 -20.71 -12.33 -2.36
N VAL A 275 -21.64 -13.20 -1.98
CA VAL A 275 -22.35 -14.06 -2.95
C VAL A 275 -23.12 -13.23 -3.97
N ASP A 276 -22.96 -13.59 -5.24
CA ASP A 276 -23.76 -13.06 -6.34
C ASP A 276 -25.11 -13.81 -6.45
N SER A 277 -25.91 -13.48 -7.47
CA SER A 277 -27.19 -14.14 -7.74
C SER A 277 -27.07 -15.62 -8.12
N LYS A 278 -25.86 -16.10 -8.45
CA LYS A 278 -25.56 -17.50 -8.76
C LYS A 278 -24.99 -18.24 -7.55
N GLY A 279 -24.87 -17.58 -6.40
CA GLY A 279 -24.29 -18.14 -5.18
C GLY A 279 -22.76 -18.18 -5.16
N ILE A 280 -22.10 -17.48 -6.07
CA ILE A 280 -20.64 -17.48 -6.23
C ILE A 280 -20.03 -16.33 -5.42
N ALA A 281 -18.99 -16.63 -4.64
CA ALA A 281 -18.13 -15.66 -3.98
C ALA A 281 -16.67 -16.16 -3.98
N ARG A 282 -15.76 -15.53 -4.71
CA ARG A 282 -14.39 -16.06 -4.88
C ARG A 282 -13.33 -14.99 -4.76
N GLY A 283 -12.27 -15.24 -3.99
CA GLY A 283 -11.10 -14.35 -3.94
C GLY A 283 -11.44 -13.01 -3.29
N GLY A 284 -11.48 -12.95 -1.95
CA GLY A 284 -11.81 -11.71 -1.24
C GLY A 284 -10.83 -10.58 -1.49
N GLY A 285 -9.56 -10.88 -1.80
CA GLY A 285 -8.59 -9.92 -2.31
C GLY A 285 -8.46 -9.98 -3.83
N LEU A 286 -8.06 -11.14 -4.34
CA LEU A 286 -7.70 -11.36 -5.74
C LEU A 286 -8.37 -12.62 -6.30
N ARG A 287 -8.91 -12.49 -7.50
CA ARG A 287 -9.27 -13.57 -8.40
C ARG A 287 -8.40 -13.46 -9.65
N ALA A 288 -7.66 -14.51 -10.01
CA ALA A 288 -6.78 -14.48 -11.19
C ALA A 288 -6.63 -15.83 -11.89
N ASN A 289 -6.45 -15.82 -13.21
CA ASN A 289 -6.19 -17.01 -14.03
C ASN A 289 -4.73 -17.06 -14.54
N ASN A 290 -4.44 -17.95 -15.50
CA ASN A 290 -3.25 -17.96 -16.36
C ASN A 290 -1.91 -17.53 -15.71
N ASN A 291 -1.05 -16.77 -16.40
CA ASN A 291 0.30 -16.46 -15.92
C ASN A 291 0.29 -15.28 -14.95
N LEU A 292 0.63 -15.54 -13.70
CA LEU A 292 0.60 -14.54 -12.63
C LEU A 292 1.90 -14.57 -11.82
N THR A 293 2.48 -13.40 -11.59
CA THR A 293 3.50 -13.20 -10.57
C THR A 293 2.96 -12.27 -9.49
N VAL A 294 3.00 -12.72 -8.25
CA VAL A 294 2.71 -11.94 -7.04
C VAL A 294 4.02 -11.85 -6.26
N ARG A 295 4.53 -10.62 -6.06
CA ARG A 295 5.83 -10.40 -5.40
C ARG A 295 5.75 -9.28 -4.38
N ASN A 296 6.21 -9.53 -3.16
CA ASN A 296 6.20 -8.53 -2.09
C ASN A 296 4.79 -7.97 -1.86
N VAL A 297 3.82 -8.85 -1.63
CA VAL A 297 2.41 -8.45 -1.49
C VAL A 297 1.85 -8.94 -0.17
N THR A 298 1.14 -8.06 0.51
CA THR A 298 0.38 -8.43 1.70
C THR A 298 -1.09 -8.59 1.36
N PHE A 299 -1.64 -9.78 1.59
CA PHE A 299 -3.08 -10.03 1.66
C PHE A 299 -3.50 -10.18 3.11
N ALA A 300 -4.23 -9.20 3.65
CA ALA A 300 -4.64 -9.22 5.04
C ALA A 300 -6.14 -8.98 5.22
N ASN A 301 -6.78 -9.70 6.14
CA ASN A 301 -8.18 -9.45 6.53
C ASN A 301 -9.18 -9.43 5.35
N ASN A 302 -8.85 -10.07 4.22
CA ASN A 302 -9.77 -10.15 3.09
C ASN A 302 -10.80 -11.26 3.35
N ILE A 303 -12.02 -11.05 2.88
CA ILE A 303 -13.14 -11.95 3.14
C ILE A 303 -13.76 -12.38 1.82
N SER A 304 -13.87 -13.69 1.63
CA SER A 304 -14.76 -14.28 0.62
C SER A 304 -15.84 -15.07 1.33
N GLU A 305 -17.09 -14.90 0.92
CA GLU A 305 -18.17 -15.67 1.53
C GLU A 305 -18.05 -17.17 1.25
N GLN A 306 -17.58 -17.57 0.07
CA GLN A 306 -17.40 -18.98 -0.30
C GLN A 306 -15.93 -19.37 -0.27
N GLN A 307 -15.19 -19.16 -1.37
CA GLN A 307 -13.88 -19.74 -1.62
C GLN A 307 -12.79 -18.66 -1.72
N GLY A 308 -11.56 -18.96 -1.30
CA GLY A 308 -10.43 -18.05 -1.54
C GLY A 308 -10.56 -16.77 -0.73
N GLY A 309 -10.30 -16.81 0.59
CA GLY A 309 -10.46 -15.62 1.44
C GLY A 309 -9.60 -14.44 0.96
N ALA A 310 -8.32 -14.69 0.68
CA ALA A 310 -7.44 -13.77 -0.03
C ALA A 310 -7.46 -14.01 -1.54
N VAL A 311 -7.03 -15.20 -1.99
CA VAL A 311 -6.76 -15.46 -3.41
C VAL A 311 -7.53 -16.67 -3.92
N TRP A 312 -8.08 -16.57 -5.12
CA TRP A 312 -8.66 -17.68 -5.88
C TRP A 312 -8.05 -17.78 -7.29
N LEU A 313 -7.61 -18.98 -7.68
CA LEU A 313 -6.82 -19.22 -8.90
C LEU A 313 -7.41 -20.31 -9.79
N ASP A 314 -7.26 -20.15 -11.12
CA ASP A 314 -7.52 -21.19 -12.13
C ASP A 314 -6.65 -21.06 -13.39
N GLY A 315 -6.95 -21.90 -14.39
CA GLY A 315 -6.29 -21.94 -15.71
C GLY A 315 -4.92 -22.61 -15.71
N GLY A 316 -4.36 -22.80 -16.92
CA GLY A 316 -3.15 -23.60 -17.16
C GLY A 316 -1.81 -22.88 -17.02
N GLY A 317 -1.80 -21.54 -16.93
CA GLY A 317 -0.55 -20.76 -16.82
C GLY A 317 0.18 -20.94 -15.47
N LYS A 318 1.44 -20.51 -15.42
CA LYS A 318 2.30 -20.57 -14.22
C LYS A 318 1.93 -19.46 -13.22
N LYS A 319 1.86 -19.79 -11.93
CA LYS A 319 1.65 -18.83 -10.84
C LYS A 319 2.84 -18.82 -9.89
N ASP A 320 3.41 -17.66 -9.62
CA ASP A 320 4.50 -17.49 -8.66
C ASP A 320 4.10 -16.51 -7.56
N PHE A 321 4.21 -16.93 -6.30
CA PHE A 321 4.05 -16.11 -5.10
C PHE A 321 5.39 -16.03 -4.38
N ILE A 322 5.95 -14.82 -4.27
CA ILE A 322 7.31 -14.58 -3.79
C ILE A 322 7.25 -13.51 -2.72
N ASN A 323 7.79 -13.76 -1.52
CA ASN A 323 7.75 -12.79 -0.42
C ASN A 323 6.33 -12.29 -0.14
N THR A 324 5.35 -13.19 -0.13
CA THR A 324 3.94 -12.81 0.03
C THR A 324 3.48 -13.13 1.45
N THR A 325 2.86 -12.16 2.12
CA THR A 325 2.21 -12.36 3.42
C THR A 325 0.71 -12.57 3.26
N PHE A 326 0.17 -13.67 3.78
CA PHE A 326 -1.27 -13.95 3.88
C PHE A 326 -1.67 -14.02 5.34
N SER A 327 -2.35 -12.99 5.85
CA SER A 327 -2.67 -12.87 7.27
C SER A 327 -4.17 -12.68 7.52
N ALA A 328 -4.77 -13.49 8.38
CA ALA A 328 -6.13 -13.29 8.86
C ALA A 328 -7.22 -13.18 7.77
N ASN A 329 -7.00 -13.79 6.60
CA ASN A 329 -8.01 -13.84 5.55
C ASN A 329 -9.06 -14.92 5.86
N LYS A 330 -10.28 -14.72 5.36
CA LYS A 330 -11.43 -15.55 5.69
C LYS A 330 -12.19 -16.04 4.46
N ALA A 331 -12.32 -17.35 4.33
CA ALA A 331 -13.31 -17.99 3.44
C ALA A 331 -14.47 -18.47 4.32
N THR A 332 -15.60 -17.76 4.36
CA THR A 332 -16.54 -17.93 5.49
C THR A 332 -17.32 -19.24 5.49
N LYS A 333 -17.64 -19.78 4.31
CA LYS A 333 -18.50 -20.97 4.15
C LYS A 333 -17.75 -22.17 3.61
N ASP A 334 -16.75 -21.97 2.74
CA ASP A 334 -16.05 -23.05 2.05
C ASP A 334 -14.58 -23.11 2.45
N ALA A 335 -13.65 -22.98 1.50
CA ALA A 335 -12.27 -23.40 1.70
C ALA A 335 -11.22 -22.43 1.16
N GLY A 336 -9.95 -22.71 1.50
CA GLY A 336 -8.78 -22.01 0.96
C GLY A 336 -8.73 -20.55 1.39
N ALA A 337 -8.68 -20.30 2.71
CA ALA A 337 -8.81 -18.92 3.18
C ALA A 337 -7.62 -18.02 2.78
N ALA A 338 -6.39 -18.54 2.76
CA ALA A 338 -5.29 -17.83 2.12
C ALA A 338 -5.35 -18.00 0.59
N LEU A 339 -5.31 -19.25 0.11
CA LEU A 339 -5.33 -19.56 -1.32
C LEU A 339 -6.29 -20.71 -1.62
N PHE A 340 -7.13 -20.52 -2.63
CA PHE A 340 -7.90 -21.57 -3.28
C PHE A 340 -7.37 -21.81 -4.68
N VAL A 341 -6.80 -22.98 -4.93
CA VAL A 341 -6.10 -23.30 -6.18
C VAL A 341 -6.90 -24.33 -6.98
N ASN A 342 -7.57 -23.85 -8.03
CA ASN A 342 -8.38 -24.65 -8.95
C ASN A 342 -7.82 -24.58 -10.38
N THR A 343 -6.52 -24.82 -10.51
CA THR A 343 -5.77 -24.75 -11.77
C THR A 343 -5.72 -26.12 -12.47
N ASP A 344 -5.26 -26.13 -13.72
CA ASP A 344 -4.92 -27.39 -14.39
C ASP A 344 -3.87 -28.14 -13.56
N LYS A 345 -3.95 -29.46 -13.52
CA LYS A 345 -3.13 -30.28 -12.59
C LYS A 345 -1.62 -30.08 -12.77
N THR A 346 -1.20 -29.83 -14.01
CA THR A 346 0.21 -29.62 -14.38
C THR A 346 0.65 -28.16 -14.30
N ALA A 347 -0.26 -27.21 -14.10
CA ALA A 347 0.04 -25.78 -14.01
C ALA A 347 0.86 -25.51 -12.74
N PRO A 348 2.11 -25.03 -12.84
CA PRO A 348 2.94 -24.84 -11.66
C PRO A 348 2.43 -23.65 -10.83
N VAL A 349 2.27 -23.86 -9.53
CA VAL A 349 2.03 -22.82 -8.52
C VAL A 349 3.18 -22.89 -7.53
N ASN A 350 4.08 -21.90 -7.55
CA ASN A 350 5.22 -21.84 -6.64
C ASN A 350 4.98 -20.80 -5.57
N ILE A 351 5.17 -21.19 -4.31
CA ILE A 351 5.07 -20.31 -3.14
C ILE A 351 6.45 -20.32 -2.47
N THR A 352 7.17 -19.22 -2.59
CA THR A 352 8.55 -19.08 -2.12
C THR A 352 8.68 -17.96 -1.10
N ASN A 353 9.38 -18.23 0.00
CA ASN A 353 9.67 -17.23 1.04
C ASN A 353 8.43 -16.45 1.46
N SER A 354 7.33 -17.16 1.72
CA SER A 354 6.03 -16.53 2.02
C SER A 354 5.55 -16.89 3.42
N THR A 355 4.71 -16.03 4.00
CA THR A 355 4.19 -16.20 5.36
C THR A 355 2.67 -16.34 5.31
N ILE A 356 2.13 -17.53 5.58
CA ILE A 356 0.70 -17.85 5.53
C ILE A 356 0.20 -18.15 6.94
N VAL A 357 -0.45 -17.18 7.58
CA VAL A 357 -0.77 -17.27 9.00
C VAL A 357 -2.15 -16.77 9.40
N ASN A 358 -2.73 -17.38 10.42
CA ASN A 358 -3.98 -16.96 11.06
C ASN A 358 -5.20 -16.89 10.12
N ASN A 359 -5.16 -17.57 8.97
CA ASN A 359 -6.27 -17.57 8.02
C ASN A 359 -7.35 -18.59 8.45
N PHE A 360 -8.62 -18.28 8.18
CA PHE A 360 -9.76 -19.10 8.62
C PHE A 360 -10.69 -19.50 7.47
N ALA A 361 -10.92 -20.80 7.31
CA ALA A 361 -11.91 -21.35 6.39
C ALA A 361 -13.11 -21.96 7.12
N GLY A 362 -14.33 -21.70 6.65
CA GLY A 362 -15.56 -22.25 7.23
C GLY A 362 -15.61 -23.78 7.17
N ARG A 363 -15.18 -24.36 6.06
CA ARG A 363 -15.15 -25.80 5.83
C ARG A 363 -13.75 -26.38 5.96
N ALA A 364 -12.85 -26.07 5.02
CA ALA A 364 -11.55 -26.75 4.94
C ALA A 364 -10.43 -25.82 4.50
N CYS A 365 -9.20 -26.12 4.89
CA CYS A 365 -7.97 -25.47 4.44
C CYS A 365 -7.95 -23.96 4.72
N GLY A 366 -7.63 -23.57 5.96
CA GLY A 366 -7.34 -22.18 6.29
C GLY A 366 -6.16 -21.63 5.48
N ALA A 367 -5.13 -22.44 5.20
CA ALA A 367 -4.02 -22.02 4.36
C ALA A 367 -4.32 -22.23 2.87
N VAL A 368 -3.97 -23.38 2.32
CA VAL A 368 -4.01 -23.65 0.87
C VAL A 368 -4.95 -24.80 0.58
N TRP A 369 -5.97 -24.55 -0.25
CA TRP A 369 -6.81 -25.59 -0.80
C TRP A 369 -6.35 -25.97 -2.21
N ILE A 370 -6.23 -27.28 -2.47
CA ILE A 370 -6.01 -27.84 -3.81
C ILE A 370 -7.03 -28.97 -4.05
N GLY A 371 -7.49 -29.11 -5.29
CA GLY A 371 -8.52 -30.11 -5.64
C GLY A 371 -8.00 -31.54 -5.81
N ASP A 372 -6.70 -31.71 -6.05
CA ASP A 372 -6.08 -32.99 -6.38
C ASP A 372 -4.66 -33.08 -5.77
N PRO A 373 -4.27 -34.21 -5.17
CA PRO A 373 -2.93 -34.38 -4.57
C PRO A 373 -1.78 -34.35 -5.59
N SER A 374 -2.06 -34.56 -6.88
CA SER A 374 -1.06 -34.47 -7.96
C SER A 374 -0.81 -33.03 -8.44
N ALA A 375 -1.62 -32.06 -8.00
CA ALA A 375 -1.51 -30.67 -8.41
C ALA A 375 -0.09 -30.12 -8.17
N ALA A 376 0.42 -29.35 -9.14
CA ALA A 376 1.78 -28.83 -9.11
C ALA A 376 1.96 -27.59 -8.21
N VAL A 377 1.54 -27.69 -6.94
CA VAL A 377 1.71 -26.64 -5.94
C VAL A 377 2.93 -26.92 -5.06
N THR A 378 3.96 -26.08 -5.15
CA THR A 378 5.25 -26.26 -4.46
C THR A 378 5.46 -25.17 -3.42
N LEU A 379 5.85 -25.56 -2.21
CA LEU A 379 6.17 -24.65 -1.11
C LEU A 379 7.68 -24.68 -0.82
N THR A 380 8.33 -23.52 -0.79
CA THR A 380 9.76 -23.38 -0.49
C THR A 380 10.00 -22.25 0.51
N ASN A 381 10.85 -22.46 1.51
CA ASN A 381 11.23 -21.45 2.51
C ASN A 381 10.05 -20.69 3.11
N SER A 382 8.90 -21.32 3.30
CA SER A 382 7.68 -20.61 3.70
C SER A 382 7.18 -21.06 5.06
N ILE A 383 6.53 -20.13 5.77
CA ILE A 383 5.89 -20.36 7.06
C ILE A 383 4.40 -20.59 6.82
N VAL A 384 3.86 -21.71 7.31
CA VAL A 384 2.42 -22.01 7.29
C VAL A 384 1.97 -22.31 8.72
N ALA A 385 1.43 -21.30 9.40
CA ALA A 385 1.20 -21.39 10.84
C ALA A 385 -0.14 -20.84 11.32
N ASN A 386 -0.75 -21.49 12.32
CA ASN A 386 -1.96 -21.05 13.01
C ASN A 386 -3.17 -20.79 12.09
N ASN A 387 -3.20 -21.45 10.92
CA ASN A 387 -4.37 -21.43 10.06
C ASN A 387 -5.39 -22.44 10.58
N ASN A 388 -6.67 -22.13 10.40
CA ASN A 388 -7.75 -22.94 10.96
C ASN A 388 -8.88 -23.17 9.96
N ALA A 389 -9.60 -24.28 10.15
CA ALA A 389 -10.79 -24.59 9.39
C ALA A 389 -11.83 -25.32 10.25
N GLY A 390 -13.09 -25.36 9.80
CA GLY A 390 -14.15 -26.12 10.45
C GLY A 390 -13.86 -27.64 10.49
N ASP A 391 -13.23 -28.18 9.46
CA ASP A 391 -12.75 -29.56 9.42
C ASP A 391 -11.41 -29.70 10.15
N ALA A 392 -11.43 -30.42 11.28
CA ALA A 392 -10.26 -30.66 12.12
C ALA A 392 -9.15 -31.44 11.39
N SER A 393 -9.48 -32.22 10.36
CA SER A 393 -8.53 -32.98 9.53
C SER A 393 -7.92 -32.15 8.39
N GLN A 394 -8.44 -30.95 8.14
CA GLN A 394 -8.02 -30.09 7.03
C GLN A 394 -7.78 -28.65 7.50
N LYS A 395 -7.21 -28.43 8.68
CA LYS A 395 -7.03 -27.07 9.22
C LYS A 395 -6.14 -26.19 8.34
N GLN A 396 -4.98 -26.68 7.92
CA GLN A 396 -4.05 -25.92 7.08
C GLN A 396 -4.24 -26.26 5.61
N VAL A 397 -4.18 -27.55 5.25
CA VAL A 397 -4.29 -28.05 3.88
C VAL A 397 -5.18 -29.29 3.81
N GLY A 398 -5.74 -29.54 2.62
CA GLY A 398 -6.56 -30.72 2.35
C GLY A 398 -5.74 -31.87 1.79
N TYR A 399 -4.73 -31.56 0.98
CA TYR A 399 -3.71 -32.49 0.50
C TYR A 399 -2.33 -31.92 0.79
N GLN A 400 -1.34 -32.79 0.93
CA GLN A 400 0.05 -32.37 1.12
C GLN A 400 0.56 -31.70 -0.17
N LEU A 401 1.23 -30.55 -0.03
CA LEU A 401 1.82 -29.84 -1.16
C LEU A 401 3.17 -30.47 -1.53
N LYS A 402 3.73 -30.07 -2.68
CA LYS A 402 5.08 -30.46 -3.09
C LYS A 402 6.12 -29.71 -2.26
N ASP A 403 7.13 -30.44 -1.79
CA ASP A 403 8.17 -29.89 -0.92
C ASP A 403 9.35 -29.35 -1.73
N GLY A 404 9.54 -28.04 -1.69
CA GLY A 404 10.73 -27.38 -2.24
C GLY A 404 11.87 -27.20 -1.22
N GLY A 405 11.62 -27.52 0.06
CA GLY A 405 12.56 -27.46 1.17
C GLY A 405 12.50 -26.16 2.00
N GLY A 406 13.01 -26.24 3.23
CA GLY A 406 13.19 -25.10 4.14
C GLY A 406 11.90 -24.57 4.79
N ASN A 407 10.82 -25.36 4.80
CA ASN A 407 9.51 -24.91 5.26
C ASN A 407 9.31 -25.09 6.76
N ILE A 408 8.49 -24.21 7.36
CA ILE A 408 8.02 -24.33 8.74
C ILE A 408 6.50 -24.48 8.74
N GLU A 409 6.01 -25.40 9.57
CA GLU A 409 4.58 -25.52 9.86
C GLU A 409 4.30 -25.49 11.36
N PHE A 410 3.17 -24.90 11.74
CA PHE A 410 2.73 -24.91 13.14
C PHE A 410 1.21 -24.71 13.31
N PRO A 411 0.55 -25.34 14.31
CA PRO A 411 1.03 -26.50 15.04
C PRO A 411 1.10 -27.74 14.12
N ALA A 412 1.61 -28.85 14.67
CA ALA A 412 1.42 -30.15 14.04
C ALA A 412 -0.09 -30.41 13.84
N PRO A 413 -0.51 -31.01 12.72
CA PRO A 413 -1.89 -31.46 12.58
C PRO A 413 -2.18 -32.54 13.64
N GLN A 414 -3.16 -32.29 14.50
CA GLN A 414 -3.68 -33.33 15.42
C GLN A 414 -4.42 -34.42 14.65
N GLN A 415 -5.06 -34.04 13.54
CA GLN A 415 -5.74 -34.92 12.59
C GLN A 415 -5.38 -34.46 11.17
N GLY A 416 -5.31 -35.40 10.25
CA GLY A 416 -5.10 -35.11 8.83
C GLY A 416 -3.63 -35.00 8.42
N ARG A 417 -3.36 -34.12 7.45
CA ARG A 417 -2.09 -34.11 6.70
C ARG A 417 -1.18 -32.96 7.11
N ARG A 418 0.13 -33.23 7.08
CA ARG A 418 1.21 -32.22 7.12
C ARG A 418 1.09 -31.28 5.92
N VAL A 419 1.63 -30.06 6.01
CA VAL A 419 1.61 -29.09 4.90
C VAL A 419 2.47 -29.58 3.74
N VAL A 420 3.73 -29.90 4.04
CA VAL A 420 4.66 -30.66 3.19
C VAL A 420 5.39 -31.68 4.07
N SER A 421 6.03 -32.69 3.48
CA SER A 421 6.63 -33.80 4.23
C SER A 421 7.85 -33.37 5.04
N GLY A 422 8.71 -32.53 4.47
CA GLY A 422 9.93 -32.03 5.10
C GLY A 422 9.76 -30.74 5.92
N SER A 423 8.54 -30.26 6.15
CA SER A 423 8.34 -29.10 7.02
C SER A 423 8.86 -29.38 8.43
N ARG A 424 9.59 -28.41 9.00
CA ARG A 424 9.91 -28.38 10.43
C ARG A 424 8.65 -28.00 11.21
N VAL A 425 8.25 -28.85 12.16
CA VAL A 425 7.09 -28.59 13.02
C VAL A 425 7.55 -27.83 14.26
N VAL A 426 7.50 -26.51 14.21
CA VAL A 426 7.98 -25.66 15.29
C VAL A 426 7.26 -24.31 15.25
N ASN A 427 6.96 -23.74 16.42
CA ASN A 427 6.38 -22.41 16.48
C ASN A 427 7.35 -21.41 15.82
N PRO A 428 6.94 -20.71 14.75
CA PRO A 428 7.83 -19.81 14.02
C PRO A 428 8.18 -18.54 14.81
N LEU A 429 7.56 -18.27 15.96
CA LEU A 429 7.79 -17.08 16.80
C LEU A 429 7.78 -15.80 15.96
N ILE A 430 6.61 -15.50 15.39
CA ILE A 430 6.39 -14.29 14.59
C ILE A 430 5.64 -13.24 15.39
N GLY A 431 5.98 -11.97 15.17
CA GLY A 431 5.31 -10.82 15.76
C GLY A 431 3.95 -10.54 15.10
N PRO A 432 3.20 -9.55 15.61
CA PRO A 432 1.94 -9.12 15.01
C PRO A 432 2.15 -8.59 13.58
N LEU A 433 1.10 -8.60 12.77
CA LEU A 433 1.13 -7.93 11.47
C LEU A 433 1.25 -6.42 11.72
N GLN A 434 2.29 -5.80 11.21
CA GLN A 434 2.53 -4.37 11.40
C GLN A 434 3.29 -3.76 10.23
N ASN A 435 3.25 -2.44 10.13
CA ASN A 435 3.96 -1.72 9.08
C ASN A 435 5.44 -1.58 9.45
N ILE A 436 6.31 -2.18 8.66
CA ILE A 436 7.77 -2.04 8.78
C ILE A 436 8.30 -1.68 7.41
N GLY A 437 8.90 -0.48 7.28
CA GLY A 437 9.44 0.00 6.01
C GLY A 437 8.41 0.24 4.92
N GLY A 438 7.17 0.61 5.29
CA GLY A 438 6.09 0.87 4.34
C GLY A 438 5.29 -0.36 3.93
N MET A 439 5.73 -1.56 4.32
CA MET A 439 5.09 -2.84 4.02
C MET A 439 4.47 -3.46 5.27
N LEU A 440 3.30 -4.10 5.14
CA LEU A 440 2.66 -4.81 6.24
C LEU A 440 3.21 -6.24 6.32
N VAL A 441 3.99 -6.52 7.36
CA VAL A 441 4.71 -7.80 7.49
C VAL A 441 4.60 -8.35 8.90
N HIS A 442 4.87 -9.65 9.04
CA HIS A 442 5.10 -10.31 10.32
C HIS A 442 6.60 -10.37 10.59
N PRO A 443 7.17 -9.56 11.49
CA PRO A 443 8.59 -9.67 11.83
C PRO A 443 8.87 -10.98 12.58
N LEU A 444 10.09 -11.48 12.46
CA LEU A 444 10.56 -12.60 13.27
C LEU A 444 10.96 -12.12 14.67
N LEU A 445 10.48 -12.80 15.71
CA LEU A 445 10.85 -12.52 17.09
C LEU A 445 12.23 -13.11 17.41
N VAL A 446 12.84 -12.61 18.49
CA VAL A 446 14.11 -13.13 19.00
C VAL A 446 13.97 -14.63 19.27
N GLY A 447 14.99 -15.40 18.86
CA GLY A 447 14.99 -16.86 18.99
C GLY A 447 14.09 -17.60 17.99
N SER A 448 13.52 -16.89 17.01
CA SER A 448 12.69 -17.54 15.99
C SER A 448 13.45 -18.65 15.25
N PRO A 449 12.87 -19.86 15.14
CA PRO A 449 13.49 -20.96 14.40
C PRO A 449 13.50 -20.73 12.87
N ALA A 450 12.78 -19.72 12.38
CA ALA A 450 12.80 -19.29 10.99
C ALA A 450 14.09 -18.54 10.62
N ILE A 451 14.77 -18.00 11.63
CA ILE A 451 15.99 -17.23 11.43
C ILE A 451 17.11 -18.14 10.93
N ASN A 452 17.71 -17.74 9.82
CA ASN A 452 18.88 -18.31 9.19
C ASN A 452 18.78 -19.81 8.91
N SER A 453 17.58 -20.28 8.58
CA SER A 453 17.27 -21.70 8.48
C SER A 453 16.57 -22.11 7.19
N GLY A 454 16.38 -21.15 6.28
CA GLY A 454 15.90 -21.38 4.94
C GLY A 454 16.95 -22.09 4.07
N LYS A 455 16.45 -22.77 3.06
CA LYS A 455 17.24 -23.26 1.93
C LYS A 455 17.87 -22.08 1.19
N VAL A 456 19.08 -22.27 0.68
CA VAL A 456 19.80 -21.31 -0.15
C VAL A 456 19.90 -21.79 -1.60
N GLY A 457 20.26 -20.89 -2.51
CA GLY A 457 20.55 -21.22 -3.91
C GLY A 457 19.46 -20.81 -4.90
N ALA A 458 19.43 -21.48 -6.05
CA ALA A 458 18.59 -21.09 -7.18
C ALA A 458 17.10 -21.05 -6.84
N GLY A 459 16.42 -19.97 -7.27
CA GLY A 459 14.99 -19.77 -7.06
C GLY A 459 14.62 -19.10 -5.73
N ILE A 460 15.59 -18.84 -4.85
CA ILE A 460 15.38 -18.07 -3.62
C ILE A 460 15.53 -16.56 -3.93
N PRO A 461 14.58 -15.70 -3.54
CA PRO A 461 14.68 -14.26 -3.78
C PRO A 461 15.84 -13.65 -2.99
N THR A 462 16.51 -12.65 -3.58
CA THR A 462 17.65 -11.95 -2.99
C THR A 462 17.25 -10.84 -2.01
N ILE A 463 15.96 -10.51 -1.96
CA ILE A 463 15.36 -9.53 -1.05
C ILE A 463 14.14 -10.15 -0.35
N ASP A 464 13.73 -9.57 0.77
CA ASP A 464 12.47 -9.89 1.46
C ASP A 464 11.29 -9.02 0.97
N GLU A 465 10.11 -9.14 1.61
CA GLU A 465 8.90 -8.39 1.24
C GLU A 465 9.06 -6.86 1.35
N ARG A 466 9.99 -6.38 2.19
CA ARG A 466 10.27 -4.95 2.37
C ARG A 466 11.29 -4.43 1.36
N GLY A 467 11.92 -5.32 0.60
CA GLY A 467 13.07 -4.98 -0.24
C GLY A 467 14.40 -5.03 0.50
N MET A 468 14.46 -5.60 1.72
CA MET A 468 15.72 -5.79 2.44
C MET A 468 16.49 -6.96 1.85
N ALA A 469 17.79 -6.80 1.65
CA ALA A 469 18.64 -7.88 1.15
C ALA A 469 18.65 -9.08 2.09
N ARG A 470 18.55 -10.28 1.52
CA ARG A 470 18.78 -11.53 2.24
C ARG A 470 20.27 -11.82 2.30
N ASP A 471 20.74 -12.25 3.46
CA ASP A 471 22.15 -12.59 3.62
C ASP A 471 22.44 -14.03 3.15
N SER A 472 23.66 -14.51 3.36
CA SER A 472 24.06 -15.87 2.96
C SER A 472 23.27 -17.00 3.65
N ARG A 473 22.53 -16.67 4.72
CA ARG A 473 21.73 -17.56 5.55
C ARG A 473 20.29 -17.04 5.57
N VAL A 474 19.57 -17.38 4.51
CA VAL A 474 18.18 -16.94 4.28
C VAL A 474 17.24 -17.33 5.42
N ASP A 475 16.38 -16.40 5.84
CA ASP A 475 15.28 -16.67 6.75
C ASP A 475 14.09 -17.32 6.04
N VAL A 476 13.36 -18.17 6.78
CA VAL A 476 12.10 -18.76 6.33
C VAL A 476 10.97 -17.72 6.44
N GLY A 477 10.16 -17.59 5.40
CA GLY A 477 9.04 -16.64 5.32
C GLY A 477 9.37 -15.36 4.56
N ALA A 478 8.42 -14.42 4.60
CA ALA A 478 8.46 -13.18 3.83
C ALA A 478 9.36 -12.08 4.41
N PHE A 479 9.88 -12.28 5.63
CA PHE A 479 10.68 -11.32 6.36
C PHE A 479 12.10 -11.85 6.57
N GLU A 480 13.10 -10.98 6.46
CA GLU A 480 14.51 -11.29 6.75
C GLU A 480 15.04 -10.46 7.94
N ILE A 481 15.82 -11.10 8.81
CA ILE A 481 16.73 -10.47 9.75
C ILE A 481 18.14 -10.60 9.17
N SER A 482 18.63 -9.53 8.54
CA SER A 482 20.01 -9.50 8.06
C SER A 482 20.99 -9.50 9.24
N SER A 483 21.85 -10.51 9.32
CA SER A 483 22.88 -10.64 10.37
C SER A 483 24.14 -9.80 10.13
N GLN A 484 24.15 -8.95 9.11
CA GLN A 484 25.25 -8.02 8.86
C GLN A 484 24.89 -6.63 9.36
N LEU A 485 25.68 -6.10 10.29
CA LEU A 485 26.23 -4.73 10.33
C LEU A 485 27.27 -4.60 11.44
N ASN A 486 28.36 -5.36 11.34
CA ASN A 486 29.63 -4.85 11.89
C ASN A 486 30.12 -3.72 10.97
N ALA A 487 30.34 -2.56 11.57
CA ALA A 487 30.69 -1.29 10.96
C ALA A 487 31.75 -1.38 9.85
N THR A 488 31.45 -0.85 8.65
CA THR A 488 32.33 0.04 7.83
C THR A 488 31.86 0.28 6.39
N ALA A 489 30.79 -0.35 5.89
CA ALA A 489 30.27 -0.03 4.55
C ALA A 489 28.75 -0.16 4.46
N MET A 490 28.03 0.94 4.72
CA MET A 490 26.59 1.07 4.47
C MET A 490 26.36 1.93 3.23
N ASN A 491 25.71 1.35 2.24
CA ASN A 491 25.34 2.02 1.01
C ASN A 491 24.21 3.04 1.29
N THR A 492 24.49 4.33 1.13
CA THR A 492 23.63 5.47 1.48
C THR A 492 22.43 5.67 0.54
N THR A 493 22.03 4.67 -0.26
CA THR A 493 21.04 4.82 -1.34
C THR A 493 19.75 4.01 -1.17
N MET A 494 19.54 3.30 -0.06
CA MET A 494 18.30 2.52 0.16
C MET A 494 17.24 3.33 0.94
N SER A 495 16.01 3.41 0.41
CA SER A 495 14.89 4.05 1.12
C SER A 495 14.12 3.01 1.95
N GLY A 496 14.39 2.96 3.24
CA GLY A 496 13.69 2.11 4.22
C GLY A 496 14.35 2.22 5.60
N PRO A 497 13.66 1.85 6.69
CA PRO A 497 14.28 1.83 8.01
C PRO A 497 15.27 0.68 8.15
N ASN A 498 16.50 0.94 8.60
CA ASN A 498 17.50 -0.10 8.85
C ASN A 498 17.25 -0.76 10.21
N LEU A 499 17.01 -2.07 10.25
CA LEU A 499 16.88 -2.81 11.51
C LEU A 499 18.24 -3.40 11.93
N MET A 500 18.74 -3.03 13.11
CA MET A 500 19.89 -3.65 13.77
C MET A 500 19.46 -4.27 15.09
N ARG A 501 19.98 -5.46 15.40
CA ARG A 501 19.74 -6.16 16.67
C ARG A 501 21.08 -6.52 17.30
N GLY A 502 21.28 -6.17 18.56
CA GLY A 502 22.33 -6.68 19.41
C GLY A 502 21.98 -8.07 19.93
N THR A 503 22.69 -8.46 20.98
CA THR A 503 22.85 -9.83 21.44
C THR A 503 22.30 -9.95 22.87
N LYS A 504 22.98 -10.75 23.71
CA LYS A 504 22.71 -10.86 25.15
C LYS A 504 23.83 -10.24 26.00
N GLY A 505 24.83 -9.65 25.35
CA GLY A 505 25.93 -8.95 26.00
C GLY A 505 25.89 -7.48 25.63
N GLY A 506 26.78 -6.66 26.22
CA GLY A 506 26.82 -5.24 25.89
C GLY A 506 27.26 -4.98 24.46
N ASP A 507 26.39 -4.31 23.69
CA ASP A 507 26.52 -4.06 22.27
C ASP A 507 26.64 -2.56 21.94
N TYR A 508 27.32 -2.26 20.83
CA TYR A 508 27.38 -0.91 20.28
C TYR A 508 26.66 -0.87 18.93
N LEU A 509 25.46 -0.28 18.90
CA LEU A 509 24.64 -0.16 17.71
C LEU A 509 24.64 1.28 17.22
N GLN A 510 25.07 1.50 15.98
CA GLN A 510 25.00 2.83 15.37
C GLN A 510 24.30 2.80 14.02
N GLY A 511 23.16 3.47 13.95
CA GLY A 511 22.39 3.74 12.75
C GLY A 511 23.06 4.76 11.83
N VAL A 512 22.43 4.96 10.67
CA VAL A 512 22.88 5.84 9.59
C VAL A 512 21.90 7.01 9.42
N ALA A 513 22.13 7.88 8.42
CA ALA A 513 21.33 9.10 8.24
C ALA A 513 19.86 8.87 7.77
N THR A 514 19.49 7.63 7.44
CA THR A 514 18.11 7.23 7.13
C THR A 514 17.50 6.57 8.36
N ARG A 515 16.17 6.58 8.50
CA ARG A 515 15.46 5.95 9.64
C ARG A 515 16.05 4.60 10.04
N ASN A 516 16.13 4.32 11.33
CA ASN A 516 16.72 3.13 11.91
C ASN A 516 15.77 2.53 12.96
N ILE A 517 15.87 1.22 13.16
CA ILE A 517 15.29 0.50 14.28
C ILE A 517 16.45 -0.24 14.93
N LEU A 518 16.88 0.19 16.10
CA LEU A 518 17.98 -0.44 16.85
C LEU A 518 17.39 -1.18 18.04
N GLN A 519 17.76 -2.44 18.23
CA GLN A 519 17.34 -3.22 19.38
C GLN A 519 18.57 -3.78 20.10
N GLY A 520 18.86 -3.33 21.31
CA GLY A 520 20.05 -3.72 22.07
C GLY A 520 20.02 -5.20 22.49
N GLY A 521 19.01 -5.58 23.27
CA GLY A 521 18.82 -6.95 23.73
C GLY A 521 18.97 -7.04 25.24
N ASP A 522 19.68 -8.06 25.73
CA ASP A 522 20.11 -8.10 27.12
C ASP A 522 21.55 -7.57 27.20
N GLY A 523 21.95 -6.94 28.30
CA GLY A 523 23.30 -6.40 28.49
C GLY A 523 23.32 -4.88 28.51
N ASN A 524 24.47 -4.29 28.84
CA ASN A 524 24.61 -2.83 28.89
C ASN A 524 25.01 -2.31 27.51
N ASP A 525 24.04 -1.76 26.79
CA ASP A 525 24.15 -1.42 25.39
C ASP A 525 24.37 0.09 25.16
N THR A 526 24.90 0.43 23.99
CA THR A 526 24.96 1.81 23.48
C THR A 526 24.31 1.87 22.11
N LEU A 527 23.17 2.55 22.02
CA LEU A 527 22.38 2.71 20.80
C LEU A 527 22.45 4.15 20.30
N LYS A 528 22.79 4.35 19.03
CA LYS A 528 22.85 5.66 18.38
C LYS A 528 22.07 5.68 17.07
N GLY A 529 20.93 6.36 17.04
CA GLY A 529 20.01 6.42 15.89
C GLY A 529 20.63 7.02 14.65
N GLY A 530 21.05 8.29 14.73
CA GLY A 530 21.69 8.97 13.60
C GLY A 530 20.92 10.22 13.19
N ASP A 531 20.64 10.37 11.90
CA ASP A 531 19.70 11.39 11.42
C ASP A 531 18.40 10.67 10.99
N SER A 532 17.29 11.40 10.94
CA SER A 532 15.91 10.92 10.69
C SER A 532 15.19 10.41 11.94
N ASN A 533 13.94 9.99 11.78
CA ASN A 533 13.11 9.52 12.89
C ASN A 533 13.38 8.04 13.14
N ASP A 534 14.04 7.73 14.23
CA ASP A 534 14.53 6.41 14.60
C ASP A 534 13.69 5.77 15.73
N ILE A 535 13.85 4.45 15.89
CA ILE A 535 13.30 3.68 17.01
C ILE A 535 14.45 2.95 17.68
N LEU A 536 14.77 3.31 18.92
CA LEU A 536 15.81 2.66 19.72
C LEU A 536 15.14 1.93 20.88
N GLN A 537 15.38 0.63 20.98
CA GLN A 537 14.91 -0.21 22.08
C GLN A 537 16.12 -0.86 22.73
N ALA A 538 16.54 -0.36 23.89
CA ALA A 538 17.78 -0.81 24.49
C ALA A 538 17.61 -2.21 25.10
N GLY A 539 16.72 -2.39 26.07
CA GLY A 539 16.29 -3.72 26.52
C GLY A 539 16.50 -3.90 28.01
N GLU A 540 17.17 -4.98 28.43
CA GLU A 540 17.51 -5.20 29.85
C GLU A 540 19.00 -4.92 30.08
N GLY A 541 19.34 -4.00 30.98
CA GLY A 541 20.71 -3.59 31.27
C GLY A 541 20.82 -2.10 31.52
N ASP A 542 21.97 -1.63 31.98
CA ASP A 542 22.20 -0.19 32.14
C ASP A 542 22.63 0.41 30.79
N ASP A 543 21.69 1.01 30.06
CA ASP A 543 21.88 1.36 28.64
C ASP A 543 22.16 2.85 28.38
N VAL A 544 22.76 3.13 27.22
CA VAL A 544 22.98 4.49 26.70
C VAL A 544 22.27 4.67 25.37
N LEU A 545 21.32 5.60 25.31
CA LEU A 545 20.53 5.90 24.11
C LEU A 545 20.82 7.32 23.59
N ILE A 546 21.17 7.44 22.31
CA ILE A 546 21.34 8.69 21.58
C ILE A 546 20.41 8.63 20.35
N GLY A 547 19.29 9.35 20.37
CA GLY A 547 18.39 9.42 19.20
C GLY A 547 19.09 10.04 17.99
N GLY A 548 19.62 11.26 18.19
CA GLY A 548 20.24 12.04 17.13
C GLY A 548 19.23 13.03 16.53
N LYS A 549 19.40 13.41 15.25
CA LYS A 549 18.50 14.41 14.66
C LYS A 549 17.24 13.74 14.15
N GLY A 550 16.09 14.11 14.69
CA GLY A 550 14.82 13.57 14.24
C GLY A 550 13.78 13.68 15.32
N LYS A 551 12.64 13.04 15.10
CA LYS A 551 11.71 12.74 16.18
C LYS A 551 11.79 11.26 16.46
N ASP A 552 12.56 10.91 17.46
CA ASP A 552 12.90 9.52 17.74
C ASP A 552 11.98 8.92 18.80
N ILE A 553 11.86 7.60 18.79
CA ILE A 553 11.20 6.83 19.83
C ILE A 553 12.27 6.06 20.58
N LEU A 554 12.47 6.38 21.86
CA LEU A 554 13.51 5.79 22.70
C LEU A 554 12.88 4.97 23.82
N HIS A 555 13.21 3.68 23.91
CA HIS A 555 12.78 2.79 24.98
C HIS A 555 14.01 2.37 25.79
N GLY A 556 14.09 2.82 27.04
CA GLY A 556 15.11 2.34 27.98
C GLY A 556 14.83 0.90 28.40
N SER A 557 13.62 0.66 28.91
CA SER A 557 13.17 -0.63 29.44
C SER A 557 13.78 -0.94 30.81
N GLY A 558 14.44 -2.07 31.02
CA GLY A 558 14.85 -2.51 32.35
C GLY A 558 16.29 -2.12 32.64
N GLY A 559 16.56 -1.37 33.71
CA GLY A 559 17.93 -1.00 34.07
C GLY A 559 18.01 0.41 34.65
N LYS A 560 19.21 1.00 34.62
CA LYS A 560 19.43 2.43 34.84
C LYS A 560 19.90 3.07 33.54
N ASP A 561 18.95 3.65 32.82
CA ASP A 561 19.20 4.10 31.47
C ASP A 561 19.57 5.57 31.38
N ARG A 562 20.40 5.87 30.39
CA ARG A 562 20.96 7.19 30.14
C ARG A 562 20.61 7.66 28.74
N PHE A 563 19.66 8.61 28.67
CA PHE A 563 19.22 9.24 27.42
C PHE A 563 20.04 10.50 27.16
N VAL A 564 20.92 10.46 26.18
CA VAL A 564 21.94 11.50 25.96
C VAL A 564 21.54 12.43 24.82
N TYR A 565 21.46 13.73 25.13
CA TYR A 565 21.26 14.80 24.16
C TYR A 565 22.56 15.59 23.98
N GLN A 566 23.01 15.71 22.73
CA GLN A 566 24.30 16.33 22.41
C GLN A 566 24.16 17.76 21.89
N ASN A 567 23.00 18.11 21.32
CA ASN A 567 22.74 19.45 20.79
C ASN A 567 21.22 19.70 20.66
N ILE A 568 20.84 20.98 20.53
CA ILE A 568 19.42 21.38 20.47
C ILE A 568 18.67 20.92 19.21
N ALA A 569 19.38 20.48 18.16
CA ALA A 569 18.74 19.97 16.94
C ALA A 569 18.18 18.55 17.12
N GLU A 570 18.51 17.86 18.22
CA GLU A 570 18.00 16.54 18.61
C GLU A 570 16.64 16.67 19.34
N GLN A 571 15.74 17.52 18.84
CA GLN A 571 14.49 17.85 19.50
C GLN A 571 13.28 17.12 18.91
N GLY A 572 12.33 16.78 19.78
CA GLY A 572 11.01 16.25 19.43
C GLY A 572 10.80 14.77 19.76
N ASP A 573 11.71 14.17 20.52
CA ASP A 573 11.70 12.75 20.85
C ASP A 573 10.56 12.34 21.77
N TRP A 574 10.27 11.04 21.73
CA TRP A 574 9.30 10.37 22.56
C TRP A 574 9.96 9.23 23.33
N ILE A 575 10.19 9.45 24.62
CA ILE A 575 10.78 8.44 25.50
C ILE A 575 9.66 7.63 26.16
N GLN A 576 9.73 6.31 26.03
CA GLN A 576 8.83 5.37 26.68
C GLN A 576 9.59 4.57 27.74
N TYR A 577 8.84 4.07 28.74
CA TYR A 577 9.40 3.29 29.84
C TYR A 577 10.50 4.02 30.61
N PHE A 578 10.41 5.36 30.70
CA PHE A 578 11.29 6.14 31.56
C PHE A 578 10.87 5.99 33.01
N GLU A 579 11.79 5.56 33.85
CA GLU A 579 11.54 5.26 35.25
C GLU A 579 12.16 6.30 36.18
N THR A 580 11.30 7.14 36.76
CA THR A 580 11.73 8.21 37.66
C THR A 580 12.45 7.63 38.88
N GLY A 581 13.72 8.01 39.05
CA GLY A 581 14.55 7.58 40.18
C GLY A 581 15.58 6.50 39.81
N ARG A 582 15.50 5.95 38.59
CA ARG A 582 16.54 5.11 37.98
C ARG A 582 17.16 5.80 36.78
N ASP A 583 16.32 6.26 35.85
CA ASP A 583 16.78 6.79 34.59
C ASP A 583 17.13 8.27 34.66
N VAL A 584 18.02 8.66 33.74
CA VAL A 584 18.57 10.01 33.63
C VAL A 584 18.54 10.51 32.19
N ILE A 585 18.20 11.80 32.05
CA ILE A 585 18.35 12.56 30.82
C ILE A 585 19.67 13.33 30.94
N ASP A 586 20.66 12.96 30.14
CA ASP A 586 21.96 13.66 30.11
C ASP A 586 21.92 14.81 29.11
N LEU A 587 22.05 16.03 29.63
CA LEU A 587 22.11 17.27 28.90
C LEU A 587 23.52 17.88 28.89
N ASN A 588 24.51 17.32 29.61
CA ASN A 588 25.86 17.90 29.80
C ASN A 588 26.46 18.43 28.50
N LYS A 589 26.41 17.61 27.44
CA LYS A 589 27.00 17.96 26.16
C LYS A 589 26.18 19.01 25.41
N MET A 590 24.86 18.97 25.50
CA MET A 590 23.98 20.00 24.95
C MET A 590 24.19 21.36 25.61
N ILE A 591 24.58 21.37 26.89
CA ILE A 591 24.77 22.61 27.66
C ILE A 591 26.22 23.10 27.64
N GLU A 592 27.15 22.36 27.01
CA GLU A 592 28.56 22.71 26.94
C GLU A 592 28.72 24.08 26.27
N GLY A 593 29.31 25.05 26.99
CA GLY A 593 29.43 26.45 26.55
C GLY A 593 28.23 27.35 26.89
N SER A 594 27.16 26.81 27.52
CA SER A 594 26.11 27.63 28.13
C SER A 594 26.60 28.25 29.45
N ASN A 595 26.11 29.45 29.81
CA ASN A 595 26.41 30.09 31.09
C ASN A 595 25.54 29.56 32.24
N PHE A 596 25.09 28.31 32.19
CA PHE A 596 24.21 27.75 33.21
C PHE A 596 24.96 27.57 34.55
N LYS A 597 24.49 28.23 35.61
CA LYS A 597 25.16 28.25 36.93
C LYS A 597 24.34 27.63 38.07
N SER A 598 23.11 27.20 37.80
CA SER A 598 22.19 26.70 38.84
C SER A 598 22.42 25.22 39.14
N SER A 599 22.37 24.83 40.41
CA SER A 599 22.34 23.41 40.79
C SER A 599 20.95 22.78 40.62
N ASN A 600 19.94 23.58 40.25
CA ASN A 600 18.58 23.12 39.97
C ASN A 600 18.21 23.49 38.52
N PRO A 601 18.06 22.51 37.61
CA PRO A 601 17.81 22.79 36.21
C PRO A 601 16.46 23.49 35.99
N PHE A 602 15.49 23.33 36.90
CA PHE A 602 14.15 23.90 36.73
C PHE A 602 14.04 25.41 37.00
N SER A 603 15.09 26.06 37.50
CA SER A 603 15.05 27.50 37.80
C SER A 603 15.11 28.37 36.54
N SER A 604 15.85 27.93 35.52
CA SER A 604 16.09 28.74 34.30
C SER A 604 16.35 27.92 33.04
N TYR A 605 16.51 26.59 33.16
CA TYR A 605 17.06 25.77 32.08
C TYR A 605 16.11 24.70 31.54
N VAL A 606 15.43 23.97 32.42
CA VAL A 606 14.45 22.95 32.07
C VAL A 606 13.06 23.40 32.50
N LYS A 607 12.10 23.35 31.58
CA LYS A 607 10.68 23.50 31.88
C LYS A 607 10.00 22.15 31.69
N LYS A 608 9.19 21.74 32.67
CA LYS A 608 8.34 20.55 32.60
C LYS A 608 6.87 20.96 32.54
N GLU A 609 6.11 20.32 31.66
CA GLU A 609 4.69 20.59 31.47
C GLU A 609 3.90 19.28 31.38
N GLN A 610 2.87 19.13 32.22
CA GLN A 610 1.99 17.97 32.18
C GLN A 610 1.02 18.08 30.99
N VAL A 611 0.96 17.04 30.15
CA VAL A 611 0.03 16.95 29.02
C VAL A 611 -0.62 15.57 29.01
N GLY A 612 -1.86 15.49 29.53
CA GLY A 612 -2.52 14.20 29.73
C GLY A 612 -1.71 13.32 30.71
N SER A 613 -1.45 12.08 30.34
CA SER A 613 -0.57 11.18 31.12
C SER A 613 0.92 11.43 30.91
N ASN A 614 1.32 12.31 29.98
CA ASN A 614 2.71 12.51 29.58
C ASN A 614 3.29 13.80 30.18
N THR A 615 4.62 13.87 30.25
CA THR A 615 5.33 15.12 30.57
C THR A 615 6.15 15.59 29.38
N VAL A 616 5.94 16.84 28.97
CA VAL A 616 6.78 17.53 28.00
C VAL A 616 7.95 18.20 28.73
N VAL A 617 9.16 17.96 28.24
CA VAL A 617 10.39 18.59 28.73
C VAL A 617 10.89 19.56 27.66
N SER A 618 11.05 20.82 28.06
CA SER A 618 11.56 21.89 27.21
C SER A 618 12.83 22.46 27.83
N VAL A 619 13.77 22.91 27.01
CA VAL A 619 15.08 23.42 27.45
C VAL A 619 15.36 24.81 26.91
N ASN A 620 16.07 25.62 27.68
CA ASN A 620 16.55 26.95 27.27
C ASN A 620 18.03 26.84 26.87
N ALA A 621 18.31 26.49 25.61
CA ALA A 621 19.67 26.20 25.14
C ALA A 621 20.65 27.39 25.26
N GLY A 622 20.18 28.64 25.23
CA GLY A 622 21.03 29.82 25.46
C GLY A 622 21.34 30.09 26.94
N GLY A 623 20.84 29.25 27.85
CA GLY A 623 21.08 29.32 29.28
C GLY A 623 20.68 30.68 29.87
N ASP A 624 21.48 31.16 30.83
CA ASP A 624 21.22 32.42 31.53
C ASP A 624 21.39 33.67 30.65
N THR A 625 21.90 33.54 29.40
CA THR A 625 22.05 34.66 28.46
C THR A 625 20.78 35.00 27.67
N THR A 626 19.84 34.05 27.57
CA THR A 626 18.53 34.25 26.92
C THR A 626 17.40 33.72 27.82
N PRO A 627 17.13 34.39 28.96
CA PRO A 627 16.12 33.90 29.91
C PRO A 627 14.75 33.70 29.23
N ASN A 628 14.07 32.61 29.59
CA ASN A 628 12.71 32.26 29.17
C ASN A 628 12.51 31.83 27.70
N GLN A 629 13.57 31.56 26.92
CA GLN A 629 13.44 31.02 25.57
C GLN A 629 13.50 29.48 25.54
N PHE A 630 12.39 28.83 25.95
CA PHE A 630 12.30 27.38 26.01
C PHE A 630 11.88 26.76 24.67
N GLN A 631 12.61 25.73 24.24
CA GLN A 631 12.29 24.89 23.09
C GLN A 631 11.92 23.49 23.56
N LYS A 632 10.88 22.89 22.97
CA LYS A 632 10.47 21.53 23.33
C LYS A 632 11.56 20.55 22.91
N LEU A 633 12.16 19.85 23.89
CA LEU A 633 13.19 18.86 23.63
C LEU A 633 12.60 17.47 23.45
N LEU A 634 11.75 17.02 24.38
CA LEU A 634 11.25 15.64 24.37
C LEU A 634 9.91 15.51 25.09
N THR A 635 9.28 14.35 24.93
CA THR A 635 8.06 13.94 25.65
C THR A 635 8.32 12.62 26.36
N LEU A 636 8.10 12.58 27.67
CA LEU A 636 8.13 11.37 28.47
C LEU A 636 6.72 10.77 28.54
N SER A 637 6.59 9.52 28.09
CA SER A 637 5.31 8.83 28.07
C SER A 637 4.92 8.29 29.43
N ASN A 638 3.70 8.58 29.89
CA ASN A 638 3.15 8.07 31.16
C ASN A 638 3.99 8.42 32.41
N VAL A 639 4.77 9.49 32.34
CA VAL A 639 5.52 10.05 33.47
C VAL A 639 4.79 11.29 33.98
N SER A 640 4.47 11.30 35.29
CA SER A 640 3.94 12.51 35.95
C SER A 640 5.04 13.55 36.15
N SER A 641 4.77 14.79 35.77
CA SER A 641 5.70 15.92 35.92
C SER A 641 6.07 16.18 37.38
N SER A 642 5.20 15.80 38.34
CA SER A 642 5.50 15.86 39.77
C SER A 642 6.64 14.92 40.18
N ASN A 643 6.84 13.83 39.44
CA ASN A 643 7.82 12.79 39.76
C ASN A 643 9.20 13.06 39.14
N LEU A 644 9.30 14.01 38.22
CA LEU A 644 10.58 14.46 37.66
C LEU A 644 11.26 15.46 38.58
N THR A 645 12.42 15.07 39.11
CA THR A 645 13.24 15.90 39.99
C THR A 645 14.60 16.18 39.34
N ALA A 646 15.41 17.04 39.96
CA ALA A 646 16.75 17.35 39.46
C ALA A 646 17.64 16.10 39.34
N LYS A 647 17.36 15.02 40.10
CA LYS A 647 18.09 13.75 40.04
C LYS A 647 17.89 12.98 38.73
N ASN A 648 16.86 13.32 37.94
CA ASN A 648 16.60 12.70 36.64
C ASN A 648 17.34 13.39 35.50
N PHE A 649 18.18 14.38 35.80
CA PHE A 649 18.93 15.14 34.81
C PHE A 649 20.41 15.14 35.16
N ILE A 650 21.25 15.01 34.14
CA ILE A 650 22.68 15.30 34.23
C ILE A 650 22.93 16.59 33.46
N PHE A 651 23.60 17.55 34.10
CA PHE A 651 23.85 18.89 33.61
C PHE A 651 25.13 19.45 34.23
#